data_AF-A0A2E0ZJG1-F1
#
_entry.id   AF-A0A2E0ZJG1-F1
#
_cell.length_a   1.000
_cell.length_b   1.000
_cell.length_c   1.000
_cell.angle_alpha   90.00
_cell.angle_beta   90.00
_cell.angle_gamma   90.00
#
_symmetry.space_group_name_H-M   'P 1'
#
loop_
_entity.id
_entity.type
_entity.pdbx_description
1 polymer ?
#
loop_
_entity_poly.entity_id
_entity_poly.type
_entity_poly.pdbx_seq_one_letter_code
_entity_poly.pdbx_strand_id
1 'polypeptide(L)'
;MNEQTIQLDIPLILPDIADARDECVAQLELALENHRGIQRVHVNESDPPQLCLHFDPNLISLAAVERIARDAGSSFTQRYRHEAIPFTGMTSADAADSLADILRDLPGMLHANVNYAAGLAFVAYDITALQRPSIQKTLRRMGYKPLQPTVQPETEPDEQEEKEEHAGHDHGSAPAFLPHWVQERWTLILVALAGIFFLVGWVGETFFNLPETIALVFFVLAYVAGGYDIATHAIPGLLKGKFDTDVLMLAAAAGAALLGEWAEGAFLLFLFSLGHAGEHYALDRARNAINALGELMPKTARVKVGDDIQERPVEQVRVNDVVVVRPGDRIPVDGEIVRGSSAIDQSAITGESAPVNKAEGDEVFAGTINQENSLDIKVSKLAQDNTLSRVMQMVAEAQEQQSPTQQLTQRFTAKFVPAVLIFVALVIVVPPLVGWMSWQDSFYRAMLLLVAASPCALAIGTPASVLAGIAQAARNGVLIKGGVHLENLGGLSVMAFDKTGTLTEGKFKVTDMVSLNGTDTDDLLRIAAAVEQQSNHPLALAVVRAAQEKGLDLPPANGLENVTGRGVKSEVGGKPVLIGSLKLFRETNGHTLENDVVQTVERLENEGKTTMAVSEDGRFLGVLALADTPRPNVKETLQALLDLGVKKLVMLTGDNDDVARQIGREVGVTDVRAELLPEQKLTAIKELQQEHGDIAMAGDGVNDAPALATATVGIAMGGAGTAVALETADVALMADDLSKLPFAVGLSRATRSVIRQNLIISLGIIGLLIVTSVLGVVDLSGAVVLHEGSTIIVVLNALRLLRYRDKSVRR
;
A
#
# COMPACT_ATOMS: atom_id res chain seq x y z
N MET A 1 25.44 37.66 -4.06
CA MET A 1 23.99 37.87 -4.22
C MET A 1 23.39 37.62 -2.85
N ASN A 2 22.61 38.58 -2.32
CA ASN A 2 21.90 38.39 -1.05
C ASN A 2 20.68 37.53 -1.37
N GLU A 3 20.81 36.22 -1.24
CA GLU A 3 19.70 35.28 -1.37
C GLU A 3 19.24 34.92 0.04
N GLN A 4 17.93 34.98 0.28
CA GLN A 4 17.32 34.48 1.52
C GLN A 4 16.32 33.40 1.19
N THR A 5 16.18 32.43 2.10
CA THR A 5 15.30 31.27 1.94
C THR A 5 14.29 31.26 3.08
N ILE A 6 13.04 30.99 2.75
CA ILE A 6 11.99 30.64 3.71
C ILE A 6 11.45 29.25 3.39
N GLN A 7 11.11 28.51 4.45
CA GLN A 7 10.50 27.20 4.38
C GLN A 7 9.09 27.30 4.95
N LEU A 8 8.11 26.85 4.17
CA LEU A 8 6.70 26.86 4.56
C LEU A 8 6.12 25.45 4.40
N ASP A 9 5.40 24.99 5.41
CA ASP A 9 4.80 23.65 5.35
C ASP A 9 3.71 23.61 4.28
N ILE A 10 3.76 22.62 3.40
CA ILE A 10 2.79 22.40 2.34
C ILE A 10 1.39 22.18 2.92
N PRO A 11 1.16 21.40 4.01
CA PRO A 11 -0.18 21.27 4.60
C PRO A 11 -0.76 22.59 5.13
N LEU A 12 0.06 23.60 5.42
CA LEU A 12 -0.41 24.95 5.77
C LEU A 12 -0.83 25.78 4.55
N ILE A 13 -0.35 25.41 3.36
CA ILE A 13 -0.56 26.11 2.09
C ILE A 13 -1.61 25.39 1.22
N LEU A 14 -1.61 24.06 1.21
CA LEU A 14 -2.49 23.13 0.51
C LEU A 14 -3.03 22.10 1.52
N PRO A 15 -4.09 22.41 2.28
CA PRO A 15 -4.55 21.56 3.37
C PRO A 15 -5.11 20.20 2.91
N ASP A 16 -5.53 20.09 1.65
CA ASP A 16 -6.06 18.85 1.05
C ASP A 16 -4.96 18.01 0.35
N ILE A 17 -3.69 18.45 0.38
CA ILE A 17 -2.58 17.81 -0.33
C ILE A 17 -1.36 17.73 0.58
N ALA A 18 -1.07 16.52 1.08
CA ALA A 18 0.05 16.27 1.98
C ALA A 18 1.30 15.70 1.29
N ASP A 19 1.20 15.23 0.04
CA ASP A 19 2.31 14.63 -0.69
C ASP A 19 3.14 15.69 -1.44
N ALA A 20 4.46 15.70 -1.19
CA ALA A 20 5.44 16.53 -1.88
C ALA A 20 5.52 16.27 -3.40
N ARG A 21 5.08 15.10 -3.87
CA ARG A 21 5.16 14.66 -5.27
C ARG A 21 3.85 14.77 -6.03
N ASP A 22 2.83 15.36 -5.41
CA ASP A 22 1.56 15.65 -6.07
C ASP A 22 1.77 16.63 -7.24
N GLU A 23 1.08 16.40 -8.36
CA GLU A 23 1.18 17.30 -9.52
C GLU A 23 0.73 18.74 -9.21
N CYS A 24 -0.20 18.93 -8.27
CA CYS A 24 -0.61 20.25 -7.81
C CYS A 24 0.52 20.99 -7.10
N VAL A 25 1.41 20.27 -6.40
CA VAL A 25 2.60 20.84 -5.76
C VAL A 25 3.60 21.28 -6.82
N ALA A 26 3.84 20.47 -7.86
CA ALA A 26 4.68 20.86 -8.99
C ALA A 26 4.12 22.08 -9.75
N GLN A 27 2.80 22.17 -9.91
CA GLN A 27 2.14 23.33 -10.50
C GLN A 27 2.20 24.57 -9.60
N LEU A 28 2.15 24.40 -8.28
CA LEU A 28 2.32 25.48 -7.30
C LEU A 28 3.76 26.01 -7.32
N GLU A 29 4.78 25.14 -7.41
CA GLU A 29 6.18 25.52 -7.60
C GLU A 29 6.34 26.42 -8.84
N LEU A 30 5.82 25.97 -9.99
CA LEU A 30 5.85 26.73 -11.25
C LEU A 30 5.13 28.08 -11.14
N ALA A 31 4.00 28.14 -10.45
CA ALA A 31 3.26 29.38 -10.25
C ALA A 31 4.05 30.40 -9.40
N LEU A 32 4.76 29.92 -8.37
CA LEU A 32 5.52 30.75 -7.46
C LEU A 32 6.88 31.19 -8.03
N GLU A 33 7.55 30.34 -8.83
CA GLU A 33 8.78 30.71 -9.54
C GLU A 33 8.57 31.87 -10.53
N ASN A 34 7.36 32.00 -11.10
CA ASN A 34 7.04 33.08 -12.03
C ASN A 34 6.80 34.45 -11.36
N HIS A 35 6.86 34.53 -10.03
CA HIS A 35 6.58 35.76 -9.30
C HIS A 35 7.83 36.65 -9.17
N ARG A 36 7.72 37.93 -9.57
CA ARG A 36 8.84 38.89 -9.51
C ARG A 36 9.37 39.03 -8.08
N GLY A 37 10.65 38.67 -7.88
CA GLY A 37 11.34 38.73 -6.58
C GLY A 37 11.63 37.36 -5.97
N ILE A 38 10.94 36.30 -6.44
CA ILE A 38 11.25 34.90 -6.14
C ILE A 38 12.23 34.41 -7.21
N GLN A 39 13.33 33.79 -6.78
CA GLN A 39 14.44 33.36 -7.65
C GLN A 39 14.39 31.86 -7.95
N ARG A 40 13.93 31.06 -6.99
CA ARG A 40 13.82 29.60 -7.10
C ARG A 40 12.80 29.06 -6.11
N VAL A 41 12.01 28.08 -6.51
CA VAL A 41 11.10 27.35 -5.62
C VAL A 41 11.37 25.87 -5.78
N HIS A 42 11.37 25.15 -4.67
CA HIS A 42 11.47 23.70 -4.68
C HIS A 42 10.90 23.17 -3.39
N VAL A 43 10.39 21.95 -3.43
CA VAL A 43 9.97 21.23 -2.25
C VAL A 43 11.16 20.49 -1.66
N ASN A 44 11.31 20.68 -0.35
CA ASN A 44 12.11 19.83 0.48
C ASN A 44 11.17 18.76 1.05
N GLU A 45 11.48 17.48 0.79
CA GLU A 45 10.74 16.30 1.25
C GLU A 45 10.90 16.10 2.79
N SER A 46 10.67 17.16 3.57
CA SER A 46 10.58 17.14 5.03
C SER A 46 9.18 16.65 5.47
N ASP A 47 8.92 16.42 6.76
CA ASP A 47 7.57 16.12 7.25
C ASP A 47 7.19 17.10 8.38
N PRO A 48 6.21 18.00 8.16
CA PRO A 48 5.45 18.17 6.91
C PRO A 48 6.35 18.63 5.75
N PRO A 49 6.04 18.28 4.49
CA PRO A 49 6.86 18.70 3.35
C PRO A 49 6.88 20.20 3.24
N GLN A 50 8.06 20.75 2.95
CA GLN A 50 8.30 22.19 3.04
C GLN A 50 8.58 22.77 1.67
N LEU A 51 7.76 23.73 1.28
CA LEU A 51 7.98 24.57 0.12
C LEU A 51 9.07 25.59 0.45
N CYS A 52 10.24 25.42 -0.15
CA CYS A 52 11.38 26.30 0.02
C CYS A 52 11.39 27.39 -1.05
N LEU A 53 11.15 28.64 -0.65
CA LEU A 53 11.16 29.80 -1.53
C LEU A 53 12.47 30.58 -1.34
N HIS A 54 13.26 30.68 -2.41
CA HIS A 54 14.45 31.51 -2.47
C HIS A 54 14.08 32.87 -3.08
N PHE A 55 14.40 33.97 -2.41
CA PHE A 55 13.99 35.31 -2.84
C PHE A 55 15.07 36.37 -2.61
N ASP A 56 14.96 37.49 -3.35
CA ASP A 56 15.85 38.66 -3.19
C ASP A 56 15.26 39.64 -2.16
N PRO A 57 15.87 39.82 -0.98
CA PRO A 57 15.36 40.71 0.05
C PRO A 57 15.41 42.20 -0.35
N ASN A 58 16.12 42.56 -1.43
CA ASN A 58 16.09 43.94 -1.97
C ASN A 58 14.87 44.21 -2.86
N LEU A 59 14.20 43.15 -3.35
CA LEU A 59 13.06 43.24 -4.25
C LEU A 59 11.74 42.92 -3.56
N ILE A 60 11.76 42.01 -2.58
CA ILE A 60 10.56 41.55 -1.88
C ILE A 60 10.85 41.23 -0.41
N SER A 61 9.93 41.59 0.49
CA SER A 61 10.07 41.31 1.93
C SER A 61 9.61 39.89 2.28
N LEU A 62 10.16 39.32 3.36
CA LEU A 62 9.77 38.00 3.87
C LEU A 62 8.25 37.85 4.06
N ALA A 63 7.60 38.83 4.70
CA ALA A 63 6.17 38.83 4.91
C ALA A 63 5.35 38.88 3.60
N ALA A 64 5.89 39.51 2.55
CA ALA A 64 5.26 39.51 1.23
C ALA A 64 5.40 38.14 0.55
N VAL A 65 6.55 37.47 0.69
CA VAL A 65 6.77 36.10 0.18
C VAL A 65 5.84 35.09 0.86
N GLU A 66 5.72 35.14 2.19
CA GLU A 66 4.78 34.29 2.95
C GLU A 66 3.34 34.47 2.50
N ARG A 67 2.92 35.73 2.32
CA ARG A 67 1.57 36.06 1.86
C ARG A 67 1.32 35.54 0.44
N ILE A 68 2.27 35.73 -0.48
CA ILE A 68 2.16 35.23 -1.86
C ILE A 68 2.04 33.70 -1.87
N ALA A 69 2.84 33.00 -1.06
CA ALA A 69 2.77 31.55 -0.96
C ALA A 69 1.42 31.06 -0.43
N ARG A 70 0.89 31.67 0.65
CA ARG A 70 -0.44 31.32 1.19
C ARG A 70 -1.58 31.67 0.23
N ASP A 71 -1.52 32.84 -0.42
CA ASP A 71 -2.52 33.26 -1.41
C ASP A 71 -2.52 32.32 -2.62
N ALA A 72 -1.32 31.90 -3.07
CA ALA A 72 -1.17 30.92 -4.14
C ALA A 72 -1.75 29.55 -3.75
N GLY A 73 -1.44 29.03 -2.56
CA GLY A 73 -1.98 27.76 -2.07
C GLY A 73 -3.50 27.74 -1.89
N SER A 74 -4.06 28.82 -1.34
CA SER A 74 -5.50 29.01 -1.22
C SER A 74 -6.17 29.06 -2.59
N SER A 75 -5.60 29.79 -3.54
CA SER A 75 -6.11 29.85 -4.92
C SER A 75 -6.00 28.49 -5.64
N PHE A 76 -4.98 27.69 -5.33
CA PHE A 76 -4.78 26.35 -5.87
C PHE A 76 -5.82 25.36 -5.34
N THR A 77 -6.06 25.33 -4.04
CA THR A 77 -7.07 24.45 -3.42
C THR A 77 -8.49 24.77 -3.93
N GLN A 78 -8.74 26.05 -4.25
CA GLN A 78 -9.99 26.46 -4.90
C GLN A 78 -10.08 26.07 -6.37
N ARG A 79 -8.95 25.93 -7.07
CA ARG A 79 -8.89 25.66 -8.52
C ARG A 79 -8.73 24.18 -8.85
N TYR A 80 -8.00 23.42 -8.07
CA TYR A 80 -7.72 22.01 -8.31
C TYR A 80 -8.38 21.17 -7.23
N ARG A 81 -9.33 20.32 -7.64
CA ARG A 81 -10.10 19.47 -6.73
C ARG A 81 -9.65 18.03 -6.80
N HIS A 82 -9.52 17.41 -5.63
CA HIS A 82 -9.40 15.96 -5.46
C HIS A 82 -10.75 15.38 -5.03
N GLU A 83 -11.27 14.41 -5.79
CA GLU A 83 -12.54 13.76 -5.47
C GLU A 83 -12.50 12.26 -5.75
N ALA A 84 -13.10 11.48 -4.86
CA ALA A 84 -13.50 10.11 -5.15
C ALA A 84 -14.95 10.10 -5.67
N ILE A 85 -15.15 9.63 -6.89
CA ILE A 85 -16.45 9.56 -7.55
C ILE A 85 -16.91 8.09 -7.55
N PRO A 86 -17.91 7.72 -6.74
CA PRO A 86 -18.47 6.37 -6.75
C PRO A 86 -19.29 6.12 -8.01
N PHE A 87 -19.21 4.89 -8.54
CA PHE A 87 -19.93 4.44 -9.71
C PHE A 87 -20.23 2.93 -9.64
N THR A 88 -21.19 2.48 -10.45
CA THR A 88 -21.59 1.07 -10.57
C THR A 88 -21.61 0.62 -12.03
N GLY A 89 -21.49 -0.69 -12.25
CA GLY A 89 -21.61 -1.31 -13.57
C GLY A 89 -20.29 -1.78 -14.21
N MET A 90 -19.16 -1.68 -13.52
CA MET A 90 -17.86 -2.18 -14.01
C MET A 90 -17.52 -3.53 -13.39
N THR A 91 -17.01 -4.46 -14.21
CA THR A 91 -16.80 -5.87 -13.81
C THR A 91 -15.40 -6.41 -14.13
N SER A 92 -14.53 -5.64 -14.79
CA SER A 92 -13.18 -6.08 -15.19
C SER A 92 -12.12 -5.01 -14.93
N ALA A 93 -10.89 -5.48 -14.71
CA ALA A 93 -9.72 -4.62 -14.47
C ALA A 93 -9.31 -3.84 -15.73
N ASP A 94 -9.35 -4.47 -16.90
CA ASP A 94 -8.97 -3.82 -18.16
C ASP A 94 -9.90 -2.64 -18.51
N ALA A 95 -11.18 -2.75 -18.15
CA ALA A 95 -12.15 -1.66 -18.29
C ALA A 95 -11.86 -0.50 -17.32
N ALA A 96 -11.24 -0.78 -16.17
CA ALA A 96 -10.80 0.23 -15.22
C ALA A 96 -9.61 1.02 -15.76
N ASP A 97 -8.59 0.33 -16.25
CA ASP A 97 -7.39 0.94 -16.87
C ASP A 97 -7.79 1.81 -18.08
N SER A 98 -8.66 1.27 -18.95
CA SER A 98 -9.17 1.99 -20.12
C SER A 98 -9.98 3.23 -19.75
N LEU A 99 -10.82 3.14 -18.70
CA LEU A 99 -11.54 4.31 -18.20
C LEU A 99 -10.58 5.33 -17.58
N ALA A 100 -9.56 4.90 -16.83
CA ALA A 100 -8.57 5.79 -16.24
C ALA A 100 -7.79 6.55 -17.33
N ASP A 101 -7.36 5.87 -18.39
CA ASP A 101 -6.70 6.49 -19.54
C ASP A 101 -7.60 7.55 -20.20
N ILE A 102 -8.88 7.22 -20.45
CA ILE A 102 -9.86 8.15 -21.03
C ILE A 102 -10.10 9.37 -20.12
N LEU A 103 -10.11 9.16 -18.80
CA LEU A 103 -10.26 10.24 -17.84
C LEU A 103 -9.02 11.14 -17.81
N ARG A 104 -7.79 10.58 -17.85
CA ARG A 104 -6.53 11.33 -17.93
C ARG A 104 -6.42 12.16 -19.21
N ASP A 105 -7.01 11.69 -20.31
CA ASP A 105 -7.07 12.42 -21.58
C ASP A 105 -8.07 13.61 -21.56
N LEU A 106 -8.89 13.76 -20.51
CA LEU A 106 -9.79 14.90 -20.42
C LEU A 106 -9.01 16.20 -20.19
N PRO A 107 -9.25 17.27 -20.99
CA PRO A 107 -8.58 18.55 -20.80
C PRO A 107 -8.97 19.15 -19.45
N GLY A 108 -7.95 19.40 -18.62
CA GLY A 108 -8.14 19.85 -17.24
C GLY A 108 -8.07 18.74 -16.20
N MET A 109 -7.96 17.47 -16.60
CA MET A 109 -7.59 16.38 -15.69
C MET A 109 -6.09 16.45 -15.39
N LEU A 110 -5.74 16.40 -14.11
CA LEU A 110 -4.37 16.27 -13.64
C LEU A 110 -4.06 14.80 -13.37
N HIS A 111 -4.94 14.14 -12.62
CA HIS A 111 -4.79 12.74 -12.26
C HIS A 111 -6.13 12.01 -12.33
N ALA A 112 -6.10 10.75 -12.78
CA ALA A 112 -7.27 9.88 -12.72
C ALA A 112 -6.85 8.42 -12.55
N ASN A 113 -7.48 7.76 -11.58
CA ASN A 113 -7.36 6.34 -11.30
C ASN A 113 -8.76 5.75 -11.05
N VAL A 114 -8.96 4.49 -11.40
CA VAL A 114 -10.24 3.79 -11.30
C VAL A 114 -10.03 2.47 -10.59
N ASN A 115 -10.70 2.31 -9.44
CA ASN A 115 -10.78 1.04 -8.74
C ASN A 115 -12.15 0.40 -9.00
N TYR A 116 -12.19 -0.60 -9.88
CA TYR A 116 -13.44 -1.27 -10.25
C TYR A 116 -14.04 -2.13 -9.11
N ALA A 117 -13.19 -2.70 -8.24
CA ALA A 117 -13.63 -3.53 -7.13
C ALA A 117 -14.35 -2.70 -6.05
N ALA A 118 -13.84 -1.49 -5.80
CA ALA A 118 -14.46 -0.52 -4.91
C ALA A 118 -15.58 0.29 -5.60
N GLY A 119 -15.66 0.27 -6.94
CA GLY A 119 -16.55 1.14 -7.71
C GLY A 119 -16.24 2.62 -7.51
N LEU A 120 -14.96 3.00 -7.42
CA LEU A 120 -14.51 4.37 -7.15
C LEU A 120 -13.56 4.87 -8.24
N ALA A 121 -13.79 6.08 -8.73
CA ALA A 121 -12.86 6.80 -9.59
C ALA A 121 -12.22 7.94 -8.78
N PHE A 122 -10.92 7.87 -8.53
CA PHE A 122 -10.14 8.91 -7.87
C PHE A 122 -9.66 9.88 -8.94
N VAL A 123 -10.05 11.15 -8.84
CA VAL A 123 -9.72 12.18 -9.84
C VAL A 123 -9.18 13.45 -9.19
N ALA A 124 -8.16 14.03 -9.81
CA ALA A 124 -7.66 15.36 -9.55
C ALA A 124 -7.82 16.22 -10.80
N TYR A 125 -8.52 17.34 -10.72
CA TYR A 125 -8.81 18.16 -11.91
C TYR A 125 -8.94 19.65 -11.62
N ASP A 126 -8.60 20.45 -12.63
CA ASP A 126 -8.78 21.90 -12.65
C ASP A 126 -10.26 22.25 -12.88
N ILE A 127 -10.92 22.80 -11.86
CA ILE A 127 -12.35 23.14 -11.89
C ILE A 127 -12.69 24.24 -12.92
N THR A 128 -11.70 25.01 -13.38
CA THR A 128 -11.88 26.04 -14.41
C THR A 128 -11.91 25.47 -15.82
N ALA A 129 -11.24 24.33 -16.04
CA ALA A 129 -11.18 23.64 -17.31
C ALA A 129 -12.14 22.45 -17.39
N LEU A 130 -12.37 21.76 -16.27
CA LEU A 130 -13.15 20.53 -16.19
C LEU A 130 -14.09 20.55 -14.97
N GLN A 131 -15.36 20.21 -15.15
CA GLN A 131 -16.31 20.13 -14.04
C GLN A 131 -16.75 18.69 -13.77
N ARG A 132 -17.08 18.39 -12.50
CA ARG A 132 -17.61 17.09 -12.06
C ARG A 132 -18.71 16.51 -12.95
N PRO A 133 -19.72 17.27 -13.41
CA PRO A 133 -20.77 16.72 -14.28
C PRO A 133 -20.22 16.22 -15.63
N SER A 134 -19.16 16.83 -16.15
CA SER A 134 -18.48 16.37 -17.38
C SER A 134 -17.77 15.04 -17.16
N ILE A 135 -17.11 14.87 -16.01
CA ILE A 135 -16.50 13.59 -15.61
C ILE A 135 -17.57 12.51 -15.47
N GLN A 136 -18.68 12.83 -14.80
CA GLN A 136 -19.84 11.93 -14.68
C GLN A 136 -20.49 11.61 -16.02
N LYS A 137 -20.53 12.56 -16.94
CA LYS A 137 -21.03 12.34 -18.31
C LYS A 137 -20.11 11.40 -19.08
N THR A 138 -18.79 11.52 -18.92
CA THR A 138 -17.83 10.56 -19.49
C THR A 138 -18.03 9.17 -18.90
N LEU A 139 -18.19 9.05 -17.58
CA LEU A 139 -18.54 7.78 -16.93
C LEU A 139 -19.82 7.15 -17.52
N ARG A 140 -20.88 7.94 -17.68
CA ARG A 140 -22.14 7.48 -18.31
C ARG A 140 -21.98 7.09 -19.77
N ARG A 141 -21.18 7.84 -20.54
CA ARG A 141 -20.89 7.53 -21.95
C ARG A 141 -20.18 6.18 -22.09
N MET A 142 -19.35 5.84 -21.11
CA MET A 142 -18.65 4.56 -21.02
C MET A 142 -19.53 3.44 -20.43
N GLY A 143 -20.82 3.69 -20.17
CA GLY A 143 -21.76 2.68 -19.66
C GLY A 143 -21.85 2.59 -18.13
N TYR A 144 -21.12 3.43 -17.39
CA TYR A 144 -21.08 3.38 -15.92
C TYR A 144 -22.04 4.36 -15.26
N LYS A 145 -22.63 3.96 -14.13
CA LYS A 145 -23.62 4.77 -13.40
C LYS A 145 -22.99 5.41 -12.15
N PRO A 146 -22.64 6.72 -12.17
CA PRO A 146 -22.14 7.40 -10.99
C PRO A 146 -23.22 7.52 -9.89
N LEU A 147 -22.85 7.23 -8.65
CA LEU A 147 -23.71 7.32 -7.46
C LEU A 147 -23.65 8.75 -6.89
N GLN A 148 -24.81 9.34 -6.53
CA GLN A 148 -24.87 10.69 -5.98
C GLN A 148 -24.89 10.70 -4.44
N PRO A 149 -24.13 11.57 -3.77
CA PRO A 149 -24.43 12.00 -2.41
C PRO A 149 -25.63 12.96 -2.48
N THR A 150 -26.78 12.57 -1.93
CA THR A 150 -28.01 13.36 -2.05
C THR A 150 -27.98 14.59 -1.13
N VAL A 151 -27.98 15.78 -1.74
CA VAL A 151 -28.65 16.96 -1.18
C VAL A 151 -29.76 17.31 -2.19
N GLN A 152 -31.01 17.34 -1.74
CA GLN A 152 -32.19 17.78 -2.50
C GLN A 152 -33.05 18.70 -1.62
N PRO A 153 -34.00 19.50 -2.16
CA PRO A 153 -34.53 19.59 -3.55
C PRO A 153 -34.46 21.04 -4.13
N GLU A 154 -34.73 21.36 -5.42
CA GLU A 154 -36.04 21.35 -6.11
C GLU A 154 -35.94 21.48 -7.66
N THR A 155 -36.92 20.81 -8.32
CA THR A 155 -37.60 21.06 -9.62
C THR A 155 -36.80 21.21 -10.93
N GLU A 156 -36.99 20.22 -11.84
CA GLU A 156 -37.59 20.41 -13.17
C GLU A 156 -38.03 19.04 -13.76
N PRO A 157 -39.03 18.99 -14.68
CA PRO A 157 -39.82 17.80 -14.96
C PRO A 157 -39.24 16.85 -16.01
N ASP A 158 -39.64 15.58 -15.85
CA ASP A 158 -39.45 14.43 -16.73
C ASP A 158 -39.53 14.74 -18.24
N GLU A 159 -38.50 14.31 -18.97
CA GLU A 159 -38.68 13.78 -20.32
C GLU A 159 -38.29 12.30 -20.33
N GLN A 160 -39.29 11.49 -20.68
CA GLN A 160 -39.22 10.07 -20.94
C GLN A 160 -38.23 9.78 -22.08
N GLU A 161 -37.33 8.82 -21.87
CA GLU A 161 -36.97 7.88 -22.93
C GLU A 161 -36.64 6.52 -22.31
N GLU A 162 -37.61 5.61 -22.42
CA GLU A 162 -37.40 4.17 -22.39
C GLU A 162 -36.44 3.80 -23.53
N LYS A 163 -35.28 3.24 -23.19
CA LYS A 163 -34.58 2.22 -23.98
C LYS A 163 -33.67 1.44 -23.04
N GLU A 164 -34.19 0.30 -22.59
CA GLU A 164 -33.36 -0.82 -22.16
C GLU A 164 -32.53 -1.36 -23.34
N GLU A 165 -31.45 -2.06 -23.00
CA GLU A 165 -30.54 -2.83 -23.87
C GLU A 165 -29.45 -2.03 -24.62
N HIS A 166 -28.31 -1.82 -23.96
CA HIS A 166 -27.15 -2.72 -24.03
C HIS A 166 -26.05 -2.13 -23.15
N ALA A 167 -25.75 -2.79 -22.03
CA ALA A 167 -24.60 -2.46 -21.19
C ALA A 167 -23.34 -2.63 -22.02
N GLY A 168 -22.63 -1.53 -22.29
CA GLY A 168 -21.36 -1.53 -22.98
C GLY A 168 -20.29 -2.16 -22.10
N HIS A 169 -20.15 -3.47 -22.21
CA HIS A 169 -19.02 -4.20 -21.67
C HIS A 169 -17.88 -4.10 -22.69
N ASP A 170 -16.78 -3.47 -22.30
CA ASP A 170 -15.58 -3.36 -23.13
C ASP A 170 -14.83 -4.70 -23.07
N HIS A 171 -14.84 -5.42 -24.19
CA HIS A 171 -14.25 -6.75 -24.32
C HIS A 171 -13.05 -6.73 -25.28
N GLY A 172 -12.10 -5.83 -25.05
CA GLY A 172 -10.85 -5.77 -25.82
C GLY A 172 -11.08 -5.72 -27.34
N SER A 173 -10.21 -6.36 -28.13
CA SER A 173 -10.29 -6.41 -29.60
C SER A 173 -11.49 -7.21 -30.15
N ALA A 174 -12.38 -7.73 -29.29
CA ALA A 174 -13.50 -8.57 -29.69
C ALA A 174 -14.58 -7.76 -30.43
N PRO A 175 -15.07 -8.25 -31.58
CA PRO A 175 -16.18 -7.60 -32.26
C PRO A 175 -17.45 -7.54 -31.40
N ALA A 176 -18.04 -6.34 -31.29
CA ALA A 176 -19.20 -6.07 -30.45
C ALA A 176 -20.47 -6.88 -30.83
N PHE A 177 -20.52 -7.47 -32.02
CA PHE A 177 -21.65 -8.29 -32.49
C PHE A 177 -21.63 -9.74 -31.98
N LEU A 178 -20.56 -10.17 -31.31
CA LEU A 178 -20.41 -11.54 -30.81
C LEU A 178 -21.14 -11.76 -29.47
N PRO A 179 -21.57 -13.01 -29.16
CA PRO A 179 -22.11 -13.33 -27.84
C PRO A 179 -21.09 -13.08 -26.71
N HIS A 180 -21.55 -12.65 -25.53
CA HIS A 180 -20.70 -12.29 -24.38
C HIS A 180 -19.68 -13.38 -23.99
N TRP A 181 -20.09 -14.65 -23.99
CA TRP A 181 -19.19 -15.78 -23.67
C TRP A 181 -18.05 -15.97 -24.69
N VAL A 182 -18.25 -15.51 -25.93
CA VAL A 182 -17.23 -15.51 -26.99
C VAL A 182 -16.31 -14.31 -26.83
N GLN A 183 -16.86 -13.15 -26.46
CA GLN A 183 -16.10 -11.94 -26.21
C GLN A 183 -15.13 -12.10 -25.03
N GLU A 184 -15.59 -12.68 -23.92
CA GLU A 184 -14.73 -13.03 -22.76
C GLU A 184 -13.55 -13.95 -23.11
N ARG A 185 -13.69 -14.76 -24.17
CA ARG A 185 -12.69 -15.78 -24.55
C ARG A 185 -12.05 -15.48 -25.90
N TRP A 186 -12.24 -14.27 -26.43
CA TRP A 186 -11.91 -13.94 -27.81
C TRP A 186 -10.43 -14.17 -28.12
N THR A 187 -9.54 -13.68 -27.25
CA THR A 187 -8.08 -13.87 -27.36
C THR A 187 -7.71 -15.35 -27.35
N LEU A 188 -8.25 -16.14 -26.42
CA LEU A 188 -8.01 -17.59 -26.35
C LEU A 188 -8.53 -18.33 -27.59
N ILE A 189 -9.67 -17.92 -28.13
CA ILE A 189 -10.23 -18.48 -29.36
C ILE A 189 -9.32 -18.16 -30.54
N LEU A 190 -8.83 -16.93 -30.68
CA LEU A 190 -7.89 -16.54 -31.72
C LEU A 190 -6.58 -17.31 -31.64
N VAL A 191 -6.00 -17.47 -30.44
CA VAL A 191 -4.79 -18.28 -30.22
C VAL A 191 -5.03 -19.74 -30.61
N ALA A 192 -6.17 -20.31 -30.21
CA ALA A 192 -6.52 -21.68 -30.58
C ALA A 192 -6.69 -21.85 -32.09
N LEU A 193 -7.35 -20.90 -32.76
CA LEU A 193 -7.49 -20.89 -34.22
C LEU A 193 -6.14 -20.75 -34.91
N ALA A 194 -5.28 -19.84 -34.45
CA ALA A 194 -3.93 -19.66 -34.98
C ALA A 194 -3.12 -20.97 -34.89
N GLY A 195 -3.16 -21.64 -33.74
CA GLY A 195 -2.52 -22.93 -33.54
C GLY A 195 -3.08 -24.05 -34.42
N ILE A 196 -4.41 -24.14 -34.55
CA ILE A 196 -5.06 -25.12 -35.43
C ILE A 196 -4.67 -24.88 -36.88
N PHE A 197 -4.78 -23.65 -37.37
CA PHE A 197 -4.44 -23.33 -38.77
C PHE A 197 -2.96 -23.58 -39.05
N PHE A 198 -2.07 -23.17 -38.15
CA PHE A 198 -0.64 -23.47 -38.25
C PHE A 198 -0.38 -24.99 -38.33
N LEU A 199 -0.95 -25.77 -37.38
CA LEU A 199 -0.74 -27.22 -37.33
C LEU A 199 -1.31 -27.92 -38.56
N VAL A 200 -2.48 -27.53 -39.05
CA VAL A 200 -3.08 -28.11 -40.26
C VAL A 200 -2.24 -27.79 -41.50
N GLY A 201 -1.76 -26.56 -41.64
CA GLY A 201 -0.85 -26.17 -42.72
C GLY A 201 0.46 -26.96 -42.67
N TRP A 202 1.13 -26.95 -41.53
CA TRP A 202 2.45 -27.60 -41.33
C TRP A 202 2.39 -29.12 -41.45
N VAL A 203 1.45 -29.78 -40.76
CA VAL A 203 1.30 -31.24 -40.82
C VAL A 203 0.82 -31.67 -42.20
N GLY A 204 -0.11 -30.91 -42.79
CA GLY A 204 -0.63 -31.17 -44.11
C GLY A 204 0.47 -31.16 -45.17
N GLU A 205 1.29 -30.12 -45.19
CA GLU A 205 2.42 -29.98 -46.09
C GLU A 205 3.49 -31.05 -45.85
N THR A 206 3.87 -31.27 -44.58
CA THR A 206 5.00 -32.16 -44.22
C THR A 206 4.67 -33.65 -44.36
N PHE A 207 3.46 -34.09 -44.00
CA PHE A 207 3.12 -35.51 -43.89
C PHE A 207 2.07 -35.99 -44.89
N PHE A 208 1.21 -35.09 -45.40
CA PHE A 208 0.08 -35.45 -46.26
C PHE A 208 0.22 -34.94 -47.70
N ASN A 209 1.38 -34.35 -48.07
CA ASN A 209 1.62 -33.74 -49.39
C ASN A 209 0.47 -32.78 -49.79
N LEU A 210 -0.02 -31.97 -48.86
CA LEU A 210 -0.97 -30.92 -49.22
C LEU A 210 -0.35 -30.02 -50.29
N PRO A 211 -1.13 -29.58 -51.30
CA PRO A 211 -0.67 -28.56 -52.23
C PRO A 211 -0.19 -27.31 -51.48
N GLU A 212 0.95 -26.76 -51.90
CA GLU A 212 1.57 -25.55 -51.32
C GLU A 212 0.58 -24.39 -51.22
N THR A 213 -0.34 -24.24 -52.18
CA THR A 213 -1.37 -23.21 -52.16
C THR A 213 -2.37 -23.38 -51.02
N ILE A 214 -2.71 -24.63 -50.66
CA ILE A 214 -3.64 -24.91 -49.56
C ILE A 214 -2.91 -24.72 -48.22
N ALA A 215 -1.66 -25.17 -48.10
CA ALA A 215 -0.83 -24.92 -46.92
C ALA A 215 -0.65 -23.40 -46.67
N LEU A 216 -0.37 -22.64 -47.72
CA LEU A 216 -0.27 -21.18 -47.66
C LEU A 216 -1.57 -20.52 -47.15
N VAL A 217 -2.74 -20.97 -47.60
CA VAL A 217 -4.03 -20.44 -47.09
C VAL A 217 -4.14 -20.67 -45.59
N PHE A 218 -3.77 -21.85 -45.09
CA PHE A 218 -3.75 -22.12 -43.66
C PHE A 218 -2.74 -21.26 -42.90
N PHE A 219 -1.54 -21.05 -43.44
CA PHE A 219 -0.58 -20.13 -42.82
C PHE A 219 -1.09 -18.69 -42.79
N VAL A 220 -1.70 -18.18 -43.87
CA VAL A 220 -2.31 -16.84 -43.88
C VAL A 220 -3.43 -16.72 -42.86
N LEU A 221 -4.27 -17.75 -42.71
CA LEU A 221 -5.31 -17.77 -41.67
C LEU A 221 -4.69 -17.77 -40.26
N ALA A 222 -3.57 -18.47 -40.06
CA ALA A 222 -2.82 -18.43 -38.80
C ALA A 222 -2.23 -17.04 -38.52
N TYR A 223 -1.69 -16.35 -39.54
CA TYR A 223 -1.22 -14.97 -39.45
C TYR A 223 -2.33 -14.02 -39.01
N VAL A 224 -3.50 -14.11 -39.65
CA VAL A 224 -4.63 -13.26 -39.31
C VAL A 224 -5.09 -13.55 -37.89
N ALA A 225 -5.27 -14.82 -37.52
CA ALA A 225 -5.74 -15.18 -36.18
C ALA A 225 -4.73 -14.78 -35.07
N GLY A 226 -3.45 -15.12 -35.23
CA GLY A 226 -2.41 -14.85 -34.23
C GLY A 226 -1.95 -13.38 -34.21
N GLY A 227 -2.03 -12.69 -35.33
CA GLY A 227 -1.63 -11.29 -35.46
C GLY A 227 -2.75 -10.28 -35.18
N TYR A 228 -4.02 -10.70 -35.15
CA TYR A 228 -5.17 -9.77 -35.02
C TYR A 228 -5.08 -8.91 -33.75
N ASP A 229 -4.93 -9.55 -32.60
CA ASP A 229 -4.92 -8.86 -31.30
C ASP A 229 -3.68 -7.96 -31.14
N ILE A 230 -2.53 -8.42 -31.62
CA ILE A 230 -1.28 -7.66 -31.64
C ILE A 230 -1.45 -6.41 -32.53
N ALA A 231 -2.02 -6.60 -33.73
CA ALA A 231 -2.20 -5.54 -34.71
C ALA A 231 -3.15 -4.43 -34.23
N THR A 232 -4.17 -4.76 -33.45
CA THR A 232 -5.10 -3.75 -32.91
C THR A 232 -4.44 -2.77 -31.95
N HIS A 233 -3.33 -3.15 -31.31
CA HIS A 233 -2.61 -2.31 -30.36
C HIS A 233 -1.31 -1.72 -30.95
N ALA A 234 -0.53 -2.54 -31.67
CA ALA A 234 0.75 -2.16 -32.25
C ALA A 234 0.63 -1.12 -33.38
N ILE A 235 -0.37 -1.23 -34.25
CA ILE A 235 -0.52 -0.30 -35.40
C ILE A 235 -0.84 1.12 -34.92
N PRO A 236 -1.83 1.36 -34.04
CA PRO A 236 -2.04 2.70 -33.48
C PRO A 236 -0.84 3.23 -32.70
N GLY A 237 -0.12 2.38 -31.96
CA GLY A 237 1.11 2.74 -31.23
C GLY A 237 2.20 3.25 -32.17
N LEU A 238 2.47 2.52 -33.25
CA LEU A 238 3.43 2.90 -34.29
C LEU A 238 3.06 4.25 -34.94
N LEU A 239 1.79 4.48 -35.25
CA LEU A 239 1.31 5.74 -35.81
C LEU A 239 1.50 6.93 -34.86
N LYS A 240 1.50 6.68 -33.54
CA LYS A 240 1.80 7.66 -32.49
C LYS A 240 3.30 7.78 -32.17
N GLY A 241 4.16 7.08 -32.91
CA GLY A 241 5.62 7.09 -32.72
C GLY A 241 6.12 6.24 -31.53
N LYS A 242 5.29 5.35 -30.98
CA LYS A 242 5.69 4.38 -29.96
C LYS A 242 6.16 3.10 -30.65
N PHE A 243 7.41 2.71 -30.41
CA PHE A 243 8.00 1.48 -30.91
C PHE A 243 8.13 0.50 -29.74
N ASP A 244 7.21 -0.45 -29.66
CA ASP A 244 7.16 -1.50 -28.65
C ASP A 244 7.54 -2.87 -29.25
N THR A 245 7.55 -3.90 -28.41
CA THR A 245 7.87 -5.28 -28.80
C THR A 245 6.91 -5.83 -29.85
N ASP A 246 5.66 -5.42 -29.82
CA ASP A 246 4.58 -5.93 -30.65
C ASP A 246 4.76 -5.47 -32.10
N VAL A 247 5.17 -4.22 -32.29
CA VAL A 247 5.61 -3.68 -33.59
C VAL A 247 6.79 -4.49 -34.15
N LEU A 248 7.76 -4.84 -33.30
CA LEU A 248 8.91 -5.65 -33.72
C LEU A 248 8.48 -7.05 -34.18
N MET A 249 7.54 -7.69 -33.48
CA MET A 249 7.03 -9.01 -33.83
C MET A 249 6.23 -9.01 -35.13
N LEU A 250 5.35 -8.03 -35.34
CA LEU A 250 4.63 -7.89 -36.60
C LEU A 250 5.58 -7.62 -37.77
N ALA A 251 6.62 -6.80 -37.56
CA ALA A 251 7.64 -6.55 -38.57
C ALA A 251 8.44 -7.83 -38.91
N ALA A 252 8.81 -8.64 -37.91
CA ALA A 252 9.49 -9.91 -38.12
C ALA A 252 8.60 -10.93 -38.87
N ALA A 253 7.33 -11.05 -38.49
CA ALA A 253 6.39 -11.94 -39.17
C ALA A 253 6.15 -11.52 -40.64
N ALA A 254 6.03 -10.22 -40.88
CA ALA A 254 5.94 -9.67 -42.24
C ALA A 254 7.23 -9.91 -43.03
N GLY A 255 8.39 -9.75 -42.40
CA GLY A 255 9.69 -10.06 -43.00
C GLY A 255 9.83 -11.53 -43.41
N ALA A 256 9.40 -12.47 -42.55
CA ALA A 256 9.37 -13.89 -42.87
C ALA A 256 8.45 -14.19 -44.07
N ALA A 257 7.25 -13.60 -44.10
CA ALA A 257 6.32 -13.73 -45.23
C ALA A 257 6.91 -13.21 -46.54
N LEU A 258 7.63 -12.08 -46.50
CA LEU A 258 8.29 -11.49 -47.67
C LEU A 258 9.41 -12.38 -48.25
N LEU A 259 10.05 -13.20 -47.40
CA LEU A 259 11.05 -14.17 -47.82
C LEU A 259 10.46 -15.50 -48.31
N GLY A 260 9.14 -15.68 -48.19
CA GLY A 260 8.46 -16.94 -48.50
C GLY A 260 8.43 -17.93 -47.33
N GLU A 261 8.95 -17.55 -46.16
CA GLU A 261 8.99 -18.37 -44.93
C GLU A 261 7.66 -18.26 -44.15
N TRP A 262 6.55 -18.57 -44.81
CA TRP A 262 5.19 -18.43 -44.25
C TRP A 262 4.97 -19.32 -43.03
N ALA A 263 5.54 -20.51 -42.99
CA ALA A 263 5.41 -21.41 -41.84
C ALA A 263 6.09 -20.81 -40.60
N GLU A 264 7.29 -20.24 -40.74
CA GLU A 264 8.04 -19.67 -39.60
C GLU A 264 7.35 -18.44 -39.02
N GLY A 265 6.86 -17.52 -39.86
CA GLY A 265 6.17 -16.34 -39.34
C GLY A 265 4.76 -16.64 -38.80
N ALA A 266 4.07 -17.67 -39.32
CA ALA A 266 2.81 -18.15 -38.73
C ALA A 266 3.07 -18.76 -37.35
N PHE A 267 4.14 -19.55 -37.22
CA PHE A 267 4.58 -20.11 -35.95
C PHE A 267 4.97 -19.03 -34.93
N LEU A 268 5.67 -17.99 -35.39
CA LEU A 268 6.03 -16.82 -34.59
C LEU A 268 4.78 -16.16 -33.99
N LEU A 269 3.81 -15.78 -34.83
CA LEU A 269 2.60 -15.11 -34.36
C LEU A 269 1.75 -16.02 -33.46
N PHE A 270 1.69 -17.32 -33.76
CA PHE A 270 1.02 -18.28 -32.87
C PHE A 270 1.67 -18.33 -31.48
N LEU A 271 2.99 -18.55 -31.39
CA LEU A 271 3.66 -18.64 -30.09
C LEU A 271 3.63 -17.33 -29.32
N PHE A 272 3.80 -16.20 -30.00
CA PHE A 272 3.71 -14.89 -29.37
C PHE A 272 2.31 -14.63 -28.81
N SER A 273 1.25 -14.89 -29.60
CA SER A 273 -0.13 -14.76 -29.13
C SER A 273 -0.45 -15.70 -27.96
N LEU A 274 0.12 -16.91 -27.95
CA LEU A 274 0.02 -17.85 -26.84
C LEU A 274 0.74 -17.34 -25.58
N GLY A 275 1.94 -16.75 -25.75
CA GLY A 275 2.72 -16.11 -24.69
C GLY A 275 1.94 -14.98 -24.02
N HIS A 276 1.41 -14.05 -24.81
CA HIS A 276 0.58 -12.95 -24.32
C HIS A 276 -0.71 -13.41 -23.64
N ALA A 277 -1.42 -14.39 -24.20
CA ALA A 277 -2.62 -14.93 -23.55
C ALA A 277 -2.27 -15.57 -22.19
N GLY A 278 -1.13 -16.27 -22.10
CA GLY A 278 -0.63 -16.84 -20.86
C GLY A 278 -0.22 -15.77 -19.83
N GLU A 279 0.38 -14.68 -20.30
CA GLU A 279 0.73 -13.50 -19.50
C GLU A 279 -0.50 -12.84 -18.90
N HIS A 280 -1.49 -12.46 -19.71
CA HIS A 280 -2.74 -11.85 -19.25
C HIS A 280 -3.42 -12.74 -18.20
N TYR A 281 -3.58 -14.03 -18.50
CA TYR A 281 -4.16 -14.99 -17.56
C TYR A 281 -3.39 -15.07 -16.21
N ALA A 282 -2.06 -15.00 -16.27
CA ALA A 282 -1.21 -15.02 -15.09
C ALA A 282 -1.31 -13.74 -14.25
N LEU A 283 -1.25 -12.56 -14.88
CA LEU A 283 -1.31 -11.27 -14.23
C LEU A 283 -2.71 -11.00 -13.65
N ASP A 284 -3.76 -11.36 -14.38
CA ASP A 284 -5.14 -11.24 -13.90
C ASP A 284 -5.38 -12.09 -12.67
N ARG A 285 -4.73 -13.24 -12.54
CA ARG A 285 -4.80 -14.04 -11.31
C ARG A 285 -4.20 -13.32 -10.10
N ALA A 286 -3.12 -12.56 -10.29
CA ALA A 286 -2.51 -11.77 -9.24
C ALA A 286 -3.36 -10.54 -8.89
N ARG A 287 -3.96 -9.88 -9.89
CA ARG A 287 -4.92 -8.78 -9.71
C ARG A 287 -6.20 -9.25 -9.00
N ASN A 288 -6.78 -10.37 -9.42
CA ASN A 288 -7.98 -10.95 -8.80
C ASN A 288 -7.73 -11.35 -7.33
N ALA A 289 -6.51 -11.74 -6.96
CA ALA A 289 -6.18 -12.01 -5.56
C ALA A 289 -6.24 -10.77 -4.66
N ILE A 290 -5.99 -9.59 -5.23
CA ILE A 290 -6.18 -8.28 -4.58
C ILE A 290 -7.67 -7.92 -4.56
N ASN A 291 -8.36 -8.08 -5.69
CA ASN A 291 -9.76 -7.67 -5.84
C ASN A 291 -10.74 -8.57 -5.07
N ALA A 292 -10.34 -9.79 -4.73
CA ALA A 292 -11.07 -10.68 -3.83
C ALA A 292 -11.32 -10.06 -2.45
N LEU A 293 -10.55 -9.05 -2.01
CA LEU A 293 -10.82 -8.29 -0.80
C LEU A 293 -12.08 -7.41 -0.93
N GLY A 294 -12.30 -6.79 -2.09
CA GLY A 294 -13.48 -5.95 -2.37
C GLY A 294 -14.77 -6.76 -2.47
N GLU A 295 -14.70 -7.99 -2.98
CA GLU A 295 -15.86 -8.92 -2.99
C GLU A 295 -16.33 -9.30 -1.58
N LEU A 296 -15.51 -9.09 -0.54
CA LEU A 296 -15.89 -9.33 0.85
C LEU A 296 -16.77 -8.22 1.42
N MET A 297 -16.88 -7.06 0.74
CA MET A 297 -17.73 -5.97 1.21
C MET A 297 -19.20 -6.28 0.96
N PRO A 298 -20.03 -6.30 2.03
CA PRO A 298 -21.47 -6.33 1.85
C PRO A 298 -21.92 -5.07 1.12
N LYS A 299 -22.80 -5.22 0.12
CA LYS A 299 -23.39 -4.08 -0.60
C LYS A 299 -24.52 -3.42 0.20
N THR A 300 -25.08 -4.13 1.17
CA THR A 300 -26.17 -3.67 2.03
C THR A 300 -25.85 -3.87 3.50
N ALA A 301 -26.40 -2.98 4.33
CA ALA A 301 -26.40 -3.07 5.78
C ALA A 301 -27.82 -3.03 6.31
N ARG A 302 -28.07 -3.74 7.41
CA ARG A 302 -29.35 -3.70 8.12
C ARG A 302 -29.29 -2.69 9.25
N VAL A 303 -29.81 -1.50 9.01
CA VAL A 303 -29.80 -0.38 9.94
C VAL A 303 -31.06 -0.42 10.79
N LYS A 304 -30.89 -0.30 12.11
CA LYS A 304 -31.97 -0.21 13.09
C LYS A 304 -32.50 1.22 13.15
N VAL A 305 -33.78 1.40 12.88
CA VAL A 305 -34.46 2.70 12.88
C VAL A 305 -35.68 2.61 13.81
N GLY A 306 -35.51 3.05 15.06
CA GLY A 306 -36.50 2.77 16.11
C GLY A 306 -36.52 1.29 16.46
N ASP A 307 -37.70 0.66 16.38
CA ASP A 307 -37.89 -0.78 16.62
C ASP A 307 -37.77 -1.62 15.32
N ASP A 308 -37.73 -0.99 14.15
CA ASP A 308 -37.65 -1.68 12.85
C ASP A 308 -36.22 -1.81 12.33
N ILE A 309 -35.99 -2.84 11.52
CA ILE A 309 -34.73 -3.08 10.80
C ILE A 309 -34.95 -2.81 9.32
N GLN A 310 -34.21 -1.86 8.75
CA GLN A 310 -34.27 -1.50 7.33
C GLN A 310 -32.96 -1.90 6.65
N GLU A 311 -33.07 -2.56 5.50
CA GLU A 311 -31.91 -2.82 4.65
C GLU A 311 -31.62 -1.61 3.76
N ARG A 312 -30.39 -1.11 3.81
CA ARG A 312 -29.91 0.05 3.04
C ARG A 312 -28.59 -0.27 2.35
N PRO A 313 -28.29 0.34 1.20
CA PRO A 313 -26.93 0.34 0.66
C PRO A 313 -25.93 0.84 1.71
N VAL A 314 -24.76 0.21 1.79
CA VAL A 314 -23.75 0.53 2.82
C VAL A 314 -23.29 1.99 2.71
N GLU A 315 -23.31 2.56 1.50
CA GLU A 315 -22.95 3.96 1.22
C GLU A 315 -23.95 4.97 1.81
N GLN A 316 -25.15 4.52 2.20
CA GLN A 316 -26.19 5.37 2.81
C GLN A 316 -26.18 5.31 4.35
N VAL A 317 -25.33 4.46 4.94
CA VAL A 317 -25.21 4.32 6.39
C VAL A 317 -24.40 5.50 6.95
N ARG A 318 -24.87 6.10 8.05
CA ARG A 318 -24.24 7.26 8.68
C ARG A 318 -23.51 6.88 9.96
N VAL A 319 -22.52 7.68 10.33
CA VAL A 319 -21.86 7.57 11.64
C VAL A 319 -22.91 7.69 12.75
N ASN A 320 -22.78 6.84 13.77
CA ASN A 320 -23.74 6.61 14.87
C ASN A 320 -25.02 5.84 14.53
N ASP A 321 -25.26 5.44 13.26
CA ASP A 321 -26.32 4.47 12.98
C ASP A 321 -26.00 3.13 13.69
N VAL A 322 -27.03 2.38 14.06
CA VAL A 322 -26.87 1.04 14.66
C VAL A 322 -27.19 -0.02 13.62
N VAL A 323 -26.20 -0.85 13.30
CA VAL A 323 -26.31 -1.92 12.31
C VAL A 323 -26.45 -3.27 13.02
N VAL A 324 -27.41 -4.08 12.59
CA VAL A 324 -27.68 -5.41 13.14
C VAL A 324 -27.03 -6.49 12.28
N VAL A 325 -26.02 -7.15 12.84
CA VAL A 325 -25.29 -8.24 12.19
C VAL A 325 -25.68 -9.58 12.82
N ARG A 326 -26.19 -10.50 12.00
CA ARG A 326 -26.62 -11.83 12.46
C ARG A 326 -25.44 -12.82 12.42
N PRO A 327 -25.57 -13.98 13.09
CA PRO A 327 -24.62 -15.08 12.93
C PRO A 327 -24.50 -15.50 11.46
N GLY A 328 -23.27 -15.69 11.00
CA GLY A 328 -22.91 -16.01 9.60
C GLY A 328 -22.78 -14.81 8.68
N ASP A 329 -23.26 -13.63 9.07
CA ASP A 329 -23.18 -12.44 8.23
C ASP A 329 -21.82 -11.75 8.33
N ARG A 330 -21.42 -11.12 7.23
CA ARG A 330 -20.29 -10.21 7.21
C ARG A 330 -20.68 -8.88 7.83
N ILE A 331 -19.76 -8.32 8.61
CA ILE A 331 -19.91 -6.99 9.19
C ILE A 331 -19.75 -5.96 8.06
N PRO A 332 -20.73 -5.08 7.80
CA PRO A 332 -20.69 -4.16 6.66
C PRO A 332 -19.94 -2.85 6.92
N VAL A 333 -19.69 -2.52 8.19
CA VAL A 333 -19.19 -1.21 8.65
C VAL A 333 -18.20 -1.39 9.78
N ASP A 334 -17.25 -0.47 9.91
CA ASP A 334 -16.45 -0.36 11.13
C ASP A 334 -17.30 0.26 12.24
N GLY A 335 -17.14 -0.23 13.45
CA GLY A 335 -17.91 0.24 14.58
C GLY A 335 -17.54 -0.40 15.91
N GLU A 336 -18.33 -0.05 16.92
CA GLU A 336 -18.21 -0.57 18.27
C GLU A 336 -19.45 -1.40 18.59
N ILE A 337 -19.27 -2.55 19.24
CA ILE A 337 -20.39 -3.36 19.69
C ILE A 337 -21.10 -2.62 20.83
N VAL A 338 -22.35 -2.21 20.60
CA VAL A 338 -23.21 -1.61 21.64
C VAL A 338 -24.15 -2.60 22.28
N ARG A 339 -24.34 -3.78 21.68
CA ARG A 339 -25.11 -4.87 22.27
C ARG A 339 -24.67 -6.24 21.77
N GLY A 340 -24.50 -7.18 22.70
CA GLY A 340 -24.21 -8.59 22.42
C GLY A 340 -22.74 -8.96 22.50
N SER A 341 -22.44 -10.25 22.38
CA SER A 341 -21.07 -10.78 22.35
C SER A 341 -21.00 -12.00 21.44
N SER A 342 -19.94 -12.12 20.64
CA SER A 342 -19.81 -13.18 19.64
C SER A 342 -18.35 -13.41 19.27
N ALA A 343 -18.05 -14.61 18.79
CA ALA A 343 -16.79 -14.89 18.10
C ALA A 343 -16.82 -14.29 16.68
N ILE A 344 -15.78 -13.54 16.32
CA ILE A 344 -15.65 -12.88 15.03
C ILE A 344 -14.43 -13.45 14.30
N ASP A 345 -14.66 -13.97 13.09
CA ASP A 345 -13.60 -14.37 12.18
C ASP A 345 -13.08 -13.15 11.42
N GLN A 346 -11.83 -12.78 11.75
CA GLN A 346 -11.14 -11.65 11.15
C GLN A 346 -10.09 -12.10 10.11
N SER A 347 -10.09 -13.38 9.70
CA SER A 347 -9.10 -13.97 8.79
C SER A 347 -8.94 -13.21 7.47
N ALA A 348 -10.03 -12.63 6.96
CA ALA A 348 -10.04 -11.80 5.77
C ALA A 348 -9.14 -10.55 5.85
N ILE A 349 -8.91 -10.04 7.06
CA ILE A 349 -8.20 -8.77 7.31
C ILE A 349 -6.86 -9.05 8.00
N THR A 350 -6.87 -9.92 9.00
CA THR A 350 -5.71 -10.20 9.88
C THR A 350 -4.88 -11.40 9.38
N GLY A 351 -5.47 -12.23 8.50
CA GLY A 351 -4.88 -13.49 8.07
C GLY A 351 -4.87 -14.59 9.14
N GLU A 352 -5.37 -14.33 10.34
CA GLU A 352 -5.45 -15.34 11.41
C GLU A 352 -6.68 -16.21 11.26
N SER A 353 -6.52 -17.54 11.36
CA SER A 353 -7.62 -18.50 11.17
C SER A 353 -8.47 -18.73 12.42
N ALA A 354 -8.03 -18.26 13.59
CA ALA A 354 -8.75 -18.42 14.84
C ALA A 354 -9.71 -17.24 15.06
N PRO A 355 -11.01 -17.49 15.34
CA PRO A 355 -11.96 -16.42 15.67
C PRO A 355 -11.59 -15.72 16.98
N VAL A 356 -11.81 -14.40 17.03
CA VAL A 356 -11.57 -13.56 18.20
C VAL A 356 -12.89 -13.29 18.91
N ASN A 357 -12.95 -13.54 20.22
CA ASN A 357 -14.13 -13.23 21.03
C ASN A 357 -14.23 -11.73 21.29
N LYS A 358 -15.42 -11.17 21.01
CA LYS A 358 -15.70 -9.73 21.10
C LYS A 358 -16.99 -9.50 21.88
N ALA A 359 -17.02 -8.46 22.72
CA ALA A 359 -18.14 -8.10 23.58
C ALA A 359 -18.47 -6.60 23.47
N GLU A 360 -19.48 -6.15 24.21
CA GLU A 360 -19.87 -4.73 24.27
C GLU A 360 -18.68 -3.84 24.63
N GLY A 361 -18.49 -2.77 23.86
CA GLY A 361 -17.33 -1.87 23.96
C GLY A 361 -16.15 -2.23 23.04
N ASP A 362 -16.14 -3.44 22.45
CA ASP A 362 -15.06 -3.82 21.55
C ASP A 362 -15.30 -3.31 20.11
N GLU A 363 -14.20 -2.94 19.46
CA GLU A 363 -14.20 -2.59 18.03
C GLU A 363 -14.29 -3.81 17.12
N VAL A 364 -15.00 -3.61 16.01
CA VAL A 364 -15.20 -4.57 14.93
C VAL A 364 -15.00 -3.90 13.58
N PHE A 365 -14.56 -4.71 12.61
CA PHE A 365 -14.11 -4.24 11.30
C PHE A 365 -15.01 -4.75 10.17
N ALA A 366 -15.24 -3.90 9.18
CA ALA A 366 -15.97 -4.24 7.96
C ALA A 366 -15.28 -5.39 7.21
N GLY A 367 -16.05 -6.35 6.70
CA GLY A 367 -15.59 -7.53 5.96
C GLY A 367 -15.33 -8.78 6.82
N THR A 368 -15.22 -8.64 8.15
CA THR A 368 -15.11 -9.77 9.09
C THR A 368 -16.44 -10.52 9.21
N ILE A 369 -16.40 -11.79 9.64
CA ILE A 369 -17.58 -12.65 9.72
C ILE A 369 -17.98 -12.84 11.19
N ASN A 370 -19.21 -12.49 11.51
CA ASN A 370 -19.79 -12.80 12.82
C ASN A 370 -20.20 -14.27 12.87
N GLN A 371 -19.81 -15.04 13.89
CA GLN A 371 -20.07 -16.50 13.91
C GLN A 371 -21.27 -16.93 14.75
N GLU A 372 -21.38 -16.48 16.00
CA GLU A 372 -22.24 -17.15 16.99
C GLU A 372 -23.54 -16.41 17.29
N ASN A 373 -23.46 -15.15 17.75
CA ASN A 373 -24.60 -14.39 18.25
C ASN A 373 -24.84 -13.11 17.43
N SER A 374 -26.07 -12.58 17.47
CA SER A 374 -26.37 -11.30 16.83
C SER A 374 -25.68 -10.16 17.57
N LEU A 375 -25.15 -9.19 16.81
CA LEU A 375 -24.49 -7.99 17.33
C LEU A 375 -25.23 -6.73 16.85
N ASP A 376 -25.43 -5.77 17.75
CA ASP A 376 -25.80 -4.40 17.39
C ASP A 376 -24.49 -3.58 17.40
N ILE A 377 -24.10 -3.06 16.25
CA ILE A 377 -22.84 -2.35 16.04
C ILE A 377 -23.16 -0.88 15.76
N LYS A 378 -22.59 0.02 16.55
CA LYS A 378 -22.69 1.46 16.30
C LYS A 378 -21.59 1.87 15.33
N VAL A 379 -21.99 2.46 14.21
CA VAL A 379 -21.09 2.85 13.11
C VAL A 379 -20.13 3.94 13.59
N SER A 380 -18.83 3.70 13.44
CA SER A 380 -17.79 4.68 13.78
C SER A 380 -17.25 5.42 12.54
N LYS A 381 -17.20 4.75 11.38
CA LYS A 381 -16.66 5.29 10.11
C LYS A 381 -17.65 5.12 8.96
N LEU A 382 -17.61 6.03 7.99
CA LEU A 382 -18.40 5.93 6.75
C LEU A 382 -17.86 4.81 5.84
N ALA A 383 -18.69 4.32 4.92
CA ALA A 383 -18.34 3.25 3.97
C ALA A 383 -17.07 3.51 3.16
N GLN A 384 -16.91 4.76 2.69
CA GLN A 384 -15.74 5.18 1.92
C GLN A 384 -14.45 5.27 2.77
N ASP A 385 -14.58 5.42 4.09
CA ASP A 385 -13.48 5.67 5.03
C ASP A 385 -13.16 4.46 5.92
N ASN A 386 -13.88 3.36 5.75
CA ASN A 386 -13.70 2.14 6.54
C ASN A 386 -12.38 1.44 6.21
N THR A 387 -11.93 0.55 7.11
CA THR A 387 -10.64 -0.13 7.03
C THR A 387 -10.44 -0.86 5.70
N LEU A 388 -11.47 -1.54 5.18
CA LEU A 388 -11.37 -2.31 3.95
C LEU A 388 -11.33 -1.42 2.69
N SER A 389 -12.07 -0.31 2.67
CA SER A 389 -11.99 0.70 1.61
C SER A 389 -10.61 1.36 1.55
N ARG A 390 -10.03 1.69 2.71
CA ARG A 390 -8.63 2.19 2.80
C ARG A 390 -7.63 1.16 2.32
N VAL A 391 -7.80 -0.12 2.70
CA VAL A 391 -6.98 -1.21 2.17
C VAL A 391 -7.04 -1.23 0.63
N MET A 392 -8.24 -1.15 0.05
CA MET A 392 -8.40 -1.16 -1.42
C MET A 392 -7.80 0.06 -2.10
N GLN A 393 -7.95 1.25 -1.52
CA GLN A 393 -7.35 2.47 -2.04
C GLN A 393 -5.82 2.37 -2.02
N MET A 394 -5.22 1.99 -0.90
CA MET A 394 -3.76 1.84 -0.79
C MET A 394 -3.22 0.76 -1.73
N VAL A 395 -3.97 -0.32 -1.97
CA VAL A 395 -3.55 -1.34 -2.93
C VAL A 395 -3.67 -0.82 -4.37
N ALA A 396 -4.63 0.05 -4.68
CA ALA A 396 -4.72 0.69 -5.99
C ALA A 396 -3.57 1.68 -6.20
N GLU A 397 -3.27 2.53 -5.21
CA GLU A 397 -2.11 3.43 -5.20
C GLU A 397 -0.79 2.64 -5.34
N ALA A 398 -0.70 1.46 -4.72
CA ALA A 398 0.46 0.57 -4.83
C ALA A 398 0.73 0.00 -6.22
N GLN A 399 -0.28 -0.05 -7.08
CA GLN A 399 -0.11 -0.52 -8.47
C GLN A 399 0.50 0.57 -9.35
N GLU A 400 0.36 1.85 -8.98
CA GLU A 400 0.91 2.98 -9.75
C GLU A 400 2.38 3.25 -9.41
N GLN A 401 2.79 2.99 -8.16
CA GLN A 401 4.15 3.21 -7.72
C GLN A 401 5.14 2.15 -8.25
N GLN A 402 5.82 2.50 -9.34
CA GLN A 402 6.83 1.67 -9.98
C GLN A 402 8.07 1.47 -9.10
N SER A 403 8.54 0.23 -9.01
CA SER A 403 9.74 -0.09 -8.25
C SER A 403 11.03 0.45 -8.91
N PRO A 404 12.12 0.64 -8.15
CA PRO A 404 13.40 1.10 -8.71
C PRO A 404 13.92 0.18 -9.82
N THR A 405 13.75 -1.13 -9.63
CA THR A 405 14.15 -2.12 -10.64
C THR A 405 13.28 -2.03 -11.89
N GLN A 406 11.97 -1.80 -11.75
CA GLN A 406 11.07 -1.59 -12.88
C GLN A 406 11.45 -0.33 -13.67
N GLN A 407 11.72 0.78 -12.99
CA GLN A 407 12.18 2.01 -13.63
C GLN A 407 13.52 1.83 -14.35
N LEU A 408 14.46 1.09 -13.74
CA LEU A 408 15.73 0.75 -14.37
C LEU A 408 15.52 -0.06 -15.66
N THR A 409 14.68 -1.08 -15.61
CA THR A 409 14.31 -1.90 -16.77
C THR A 409 13.68 -1.06 -17.87
N GLN A 410 12.73 -0.17 -17.55
CA GLN A 410 12.10 0.71 -18.54
C GLN A 410 13.11 1.66 -19.19
N ARG A 411 14.00 2.28 -18.40
CA ARG A 411 15.08 3.15 -18.92
C ARG A 411 16.07 2.39 -19.80
N PHE A 412 16.34 1.12 -19.49
CA PHE A 412 17.15 0.25 -20.32
C PHE A 412 16.44 -0.03 -21.65
N THR A 413 15.19 -0.51 -21.61
CA THR A 413 14.40 -0.84 -22.80
C THR A 413 14.23 0.36 -23.75
N ALA A 414 13.97 1.55 -23.20
CA ALA A 414 13.81 2.78 -23.98
C ALA A 414 15.05 3.15 -24.82
N LYS A 415 16.25 2.74 -24.39
CA LYS A 415 17.51 2.95 -25.13
C LYS A 415 17.89 1.73 -25.97
N PHE A 416 17.59 0.55 -25.47
CA PHE A 416 17.95 -0.73 -26.09
C PHE A 416 17.16 -0.99 -27.37
N VAL A 417 15.84 -0.75 -27.38
CA VAL A 417 14.99 -1.01 -28.57
C VAL A 417 15.43 -0.18 -29.79
N PRO A 418 15.63 1.16 -29.70
CA PRO A 418 16.16 1.92 -30.83
C PRO A 418 17.56 1.47 -31.28
N ALA A 419 18.44 1.08 -30.35
CA ALA A 419 19.77 0.59 -30.67
C ALA A 419 19.71 -0.74 -31.46
N VAL A 420 18.81 -1.65 -31.06
CA VAL A 420 18.56 -2.91 -31.78
C VAL A 420 18.03 -2.62 -33.19
N LEU A 421 17.07 -1.71 -33.35
CA LEU A 421 16.53 -1.34 -34.68
C LEU A 421 17.61 -0.77 -35.61
N ILE A 422 18.48 0.10 -35.09
CA ILE A 422 19.63 0.61 -35.85
C ILE A 422 20.57 -0.54 -36.23
N PHE A 423 20.85 -1.45 -35.30
CA PHE A 423 21.72 -2.59 -35.55
C PHE A 423 21.12 -3.56 -36.58
N VAL A 424 19.81 -3.82 -36.52
CA VAL A 424 19.06 -4.59 -37.52
C VAL A 424 19.18 -3.95 -38.90
N ALA A 425 18.98 -2.64 -39.02
CA ALA A 425 19.16 -1.92 -40.29
C ALA A 425 20.61 -2.04 -40.82
N LEU A 426 21.61 -1.98 -39.94
CA LEU A 426 23.01 -2.20 -40.32
C LEU A 426 23.25 -3.64 -40.79
N VAL A 427 22.67 -4.64 -40.12
CA VAL A 427 22.78 -6.06 -40.50
C VAL A 427 22.12 -6.33 -41.85
N ILE A 428 21.06 -5.60 -42.23
CA ILE A 428 20.41 -5.68 -43.56
C ILE A 428 21.31 -5.10 -44.67
N VAL A 429 22.04 -4.03 -44.37
CA VAL A 429 22.71 -3.22 -45.42
C VAL A 429 24.20 -3.51 -45.55
N VAL A 430 24.92 -3.65 -44.43
CA VAL A 430 26.39 -3.70 -44.43
C VAL A 430 26.95 -5.02 -45.00
N PRO A 431 26.50 -6.22 -44.56
CA PRO A 431 27.07 -7.47 -45.07
C PRO A 431 26.93 -7.65 -46.59
N PRO A 432 25.79 -7.32 -47.23
CA PRO A 432 25.67 -7.36 -48.69
C PRO A 432 26.57 -6.37 -49.42
N LEU A 433 26.74 -5.15 -48.89
CA LEU A 433 27.62 -4.14 -49.49
C LEU A 433 29.10 -4.53 -49.47
N VAL A 434 29.54 -5.24 -48.42
CA VAL A 434 30.92 -5.72 -48.28
C VAL A 434 31.12 -7.08 -48.98
N GLY A 435 30.05 -7.74 -49.42
CA GLY A 435 30.09 -9.03 -50.11
C GLY A 435 30.25 -10.24 -49.17
N TRP A 436 29.94 -10.09 -47.87
CA TRP A 436 29.99 -11.20 -46.91
C TRP A 436 28.78 -12.13 -47.01
N MET A 437 27.64 -11.63 -47.48
CA MET A 437 26.36 -12.34 -47.45
C MET A 437 25.41 -11.82 -48.52
N SER A 438 24.45 -12.63 -48.97
CA SER A 438 23.41 -12.17 -49.91
C SER A 438 22.42 -11.22 -49.23
N TRP A 439 21.69 -10.42 -50.02
CA TRP A 439 20.62 -9.55 -49.49
C TRP A 439 19.53 -10.34 -48.76
N GLN A 440 19.21 -11.54 -49.24
CA GLN A 440 18.18 -12.41 -48.65
C GLN A 440 18.63 -12.95 -47.30
N ASP A 441 19.83 -13.54 -47.24
CA ASP A 441 20.38 -14.10 -45.99
C ASP A 441 20.60 -13.01 -44.94
N SER A 442 21.05 -11.83 -45.37
CA SER A 442 21.26 -10.66 -44.51
C SER A 442 19.94 -10.12 -43.95
N PHE A 443 18.88 -10.08 -44.76
CA PHE A 443 17.54 -9.72 -44.32
C PHE A 443 16.96 -10.77 -43.35
N TYR A 444 17.11 -12.07 -43.65
CA TYR A 444 16.69 -13.16 -42.76
C TYR A 444 17.38 -13.09 -41.40
N ARG A 445 18.71 -12.92 -41.37
CA ARG A 445 19.46 -12.75 -40.12
C ARG A 445 19.06 -11.50 -39.34
N ALA A 446 18.67 -10.44 -40.03
CA ALA A 446 18.17 -9.24 -39.39
C ALA A 446 16.80 -9.44 -38.74
N MET A 447 15.89 -10.19 -39.38
CA MET A 447 14.60 -10.57 -38.77
C MET A 447 14.79 -11.50 -37.57
N LEU A 448 15.70 -12.47 -37.69
CA LEU A 448 16.10 -13.34 -36.58
C LEU A 448 16.64 -12.53 -35.39
N LEU A 449 17.54 -11.58 -35.66
CA LEU A 449 18.08 -10.67 -34.64
C LEU A 449 16.99 -9.78 -34.03
N LEU A 450 16.04 -9.29 -34.83
CA LEU A 450 14.92 -8.47 -34.37
C LEU A 450 14.06 -9.21 -33.33
N VAL A 451 13.80 -10.50 -33.56
CA VAL A 451 13.09 -11.38 -32.63
C VAL A 451 13.95 -11.70 -31.41
N ALA A 452 15.19 -12.15 -31.65
CA ALA A 452 16.14 -12.56 -30.61
C ALA A 452 16.45 -11.47 -29.58
N ALA A 453 16.50 -10.22 -30.03
CA ALA A 453 16.81 -9.07 -29.21
C ALA A 453 15.57 -8.43 -28.56
N SER A 454 14.37 -9.00 -28.73
CA SER A 454 13.18 -8.47 -28.07
C SER A 454 13.29 -8.61 -26.54
N PRO A 455 12.98 -7.56 -25.73
CA PRO A 455 13.08 -7.61 -24.28
C PRO A 455 11.78 -8.03 -23.56
N CYS A 456 10.93 -8.89 -24.15
CA CYS A 456 9.61 -9.26 -23.59
C CYS A 456 9.68 -9.77 -22.13
N ALA A 457 10.45 -10.83 -21.89
CA ALA A 457 10.62 -11.41 -20.54
C ALA A 457 11.15 -10.38 -19.52
N LEU A 458 12.03 -9.49 -19.96
CA LEU A 458 12.61 -8.43 -19.13
C LEU A 458 11.56 -7.39 -18.73
N ALA A 459 10.71 -6.97 -19.67
CA ALA A 459 9.68 -5.96 -19.47
C ALA A 459 8.62 -6.40 -18.44
N ILE A 460 8.25 -7.69 -18.43
CA ILE A 460 7.18 -8.24 -17.60
C ILE A 460 7.68 -8.83 -16.28
N GLY A 461 8.91 -9.35 -16.25
CA GLY A 461 9.39 -10.14 -15.13
C GLY A 461 9.42 -9.42 -13.78
N THR A 462 9.71 -8.12 -13.78
CA THR A 462 9.73 -7.29 -12.56
C THR A 462 8.31 -6.91 -12.11
N PRO A 463 7.46 -6.27 -12.96
CA PRO A 463 6.08 -5.96 -12.57
C PRO A 463 5.28 -7.17 -12.07
N ALA A 464 5.40 -8.32 -12.74
CA ALA A 464 4.73 -9.55 -12.34
C ALA A 464 5.16 -10.02 -10.94
N SER A 465 6.44 -9.90 -10.61
CA SER A 465 6.99 -10.30 -9.30
C SER A 465 6.54 -9.36 -8.19
N VAL A 466 6.54 -8.06 -8.46
CA VAL A 466 6.07 -7.03 -7.52
C VAL A 466 4.59 -7.24 -7.22
N LEU A 467 3.76 -7.37 -8.26
CA LEU A 467 2.32 -7.59 -8.12
C LEU A 467 2.01 -8.87 -7.33
N ALA A 468 2.68 -9.99 -7.66
CA ALA A 468 2.52 -11.24 -6.92
C ALA A 468 2.95 -11.11 -5.44
N GLY A 469 3.99 -10.31 -5.16
CA GLY A 469 4.44 -10.01 -3.80
C GLY A 469 3.43 -9.17 -3.01
N ILE A 470 2.92 -8.07 -3.58
CA ILE A 470 1.91 -7.22 -2.94
C ILE A 470 0.63 -8.01 -2.69
N ALA A 471 0.15 -8.77 -3.67
CA ALA A 471 -1.01 -9.62 -3.53
C ALA A 471 -0.84 -10.65 -2.40
N GLN A 472 0.35 -11.26 -2.29
CA GLN A 472 0.62 -12.21 -1.22
C GLN A 472 0.73 -11.54 0.15
N ALA A 473 1.28 -10.33 0.24
CA ALA A 473 1.35 -9.56 1.48
C ALA A 473 -0.06 -9.24 1.99
N ALA A 474 -0.91 -8.68 1.12
CA ALA A 474 -2.28 -8.28 1.46
C ALA A 474 -3.11 -9.46 1.98
N ARG A 475 -2.98 -10.64 1.35
CA ARG A 475 -3.65 -11.88 1.79
C ARG A 475 -3.24 -12.38 3.18
N ASN A 476 -2.13 -11.90 3.74
CA ASN A 476 -1.62 -12.31 5.04
C ASN A 476 -1.65 -11.17 6.06
N GLY A 477 -2.43 -10.11 5.80
CA GLY A 477 -2.60 -8.99 6.74
C GLY A 477 -1.41 -8.02 6.75
N VAL A 478 -0.65 -7.92 5.66
CA VAL A 478 0.43 -6.93 5.49
C VAL A 478 0.12 -6.08 4.28
N LEU A 479 -0.08 -4.79 4.47
CA LEU A 479 -0.33 -3.85 3.38
C LEU A 479 0.97 -3.15 2.99
N ILE A 480 1.24 -3.07 1.70
CA ILE A 480 2.44 -2.44 1.16
C ILE A 480 1.99 -1.47 0.08
N LYS A 481 2.25 -0.17 0.28
CA LYS A 481 1.77 0.94 -0.57
C LYS A 481 2.43 1.03 -1.94
N GLY A 482 3.35 0.14 -2.29
CA GLY A 482 4.00 0.21 -3.59
C GLY A 482 5.13 -0.80 -3.79
N GLY A 483 5.48 -1.00 -5.06
CA GLY A 483 6.59 -1.87 -5.43
C GLY A 483 7.95 -1.38 -4.89
N VAL A 484 8.09 -0.06 -4.71
CA VAL A 484 9.30 0.54 -4.11
C VAL A 484 9.49 0.10 -2.67
N HIS A 485 8.45 0.14 -1.84
CA HIS A 485 8.51 -0.24 -0.44
C HIS A 485 8.70 -1.75 -0.27
N LEU A 486 8.05 -2.56 -1.12
CA LEU A 486 8.27 -4.01 -1.19
C LEU A 486 9.74 -4.33 -1.46
N GLU A 487 10.34 -3.71 -2.48
CA GLU A 487 11.75 -3.93 -2.81
C GLU A 487 12.67 -3.38 -1.72
N ASN A 488 12.46 -2.16 -1.23
CA ASN A 488 13.28 -1.56 -0.18
C ASN A 488 13.30 -2.45 1.06
N LEU A 489 12.14 -2.87 1.56
CA LEU A 489 11.99 -3.78 2.72
C LEU A 489 12.81 -5.06 2.57
N GLY A 490 12.92 -5.58 1.34
CA GLY A 490 13.67 -6.80 1.04
C GLY A 490 15.19 -6.64 1.04
N GLY A 491 15.73 -5.42 1.08
CA GLY A 491 17.18 -5.18 1.13
C GLY A 491 17.64 -4.47 2.39
N LEU A 492 16.74 -4.12 3.28
CA LEU A 492 17.08 -3.49 4.55
C LEU A 492 18.00 -4.38 5.37
N SER A 493 18.97 -3.74 6.00
CA SER A 493 19.91 -4.40 6.92
C SER A 493 19.74 -3.94 8.36
N VAL A 494 19.02 -2.83 8.58
CA VAL A 494 18.76 -2.25 9.89
C VAL A 494 17.28 -1.91 10.03
N MET A 495 16.73 -2.18 11.21
CA MET A 495 15.36 -1.84 11.56
C MET A 495 15.34 -1.16 12.93
N ALA A 496 14.75 0.01 12.97
CA ALA A 496 14.46 0.76 14.18
C ALA A 496 13.02 0.48 14.63
N PHE A 497 12.79 0.49 15.93
CA PHE A 497 11.50 0.28 16.54
C PHE A 497 11.26 1.37 17.57
N ASP A 498 10.08 1.96 17.56
CA ASP A 498 9.59 2.62 18.76
C ASP A 498 9.34 1.60 19.87
N LYS A 499 9.41 2.04 21.12
CA LYS A 499 9.09 1.17 22.26
C LYS A 499 7.58 1.10 22.48
N THR A 500 6.95 2.24 22.77
CA THR A 500 5.60 2.31 23.34
C THR A 500 4.57 2.02 22.26
N GLY A 501 3.70 1.03 22.48
CA GLY A 501 2.68 0.66 21.50
C GLY A 501 3.22 -0.09 20.27
N THR A 502 4.54 -0.30 20.17
CA THR A 502 5.15 -1.10 19.09
C THR A 502 5.78 -2.38 19.64
N LEU A 503 6.87 -2.28 20.42
CA LEU A 503 7.47 -3.43 21.10
C LEU A 503 6.66 -3.83 22.35
N THR A 504 5.92 -2.87 22.92
CA THR A 504 5.03 -3.04 24.06
C THR A 504 3.57 -2.89 23.64
N GLU A 505 2.64 -3.27 24.53
CA GLU A 505 1.20 -3.14 24.32
C GLU A 505 0.72 -1.68 24.38
N GLY A 506 1.55 -0.74 24.85
CA GLY A 506 1.15 0.67 25.08
C GLY A 506 0.14 0.81 26.22
N LYS A 507 -0.05 -0.24 27.02
CA LYS A 507 -1.02 -0.33 28.11
C LYS A 507 -0.26 -0.58 29.41
N PHE A 508 -0.19 0.47 30.23
CA PHE A 508 0.38 0.34 31.57
C PHE A 508 -0.45 -0.64 32.41
N LYS A 509 0.26 -1.48 33.17
CA LYS A 509 -0.32 -2.35 34.19
C LYS A 509 0.40 -2.10 35.51
N VAL A 510 -0.34 -2.22 36.61
CA VAL A 510 0.26 -2.23 37.95
C VAL A 510 0.99 -3.56 38.11
N THR A 511 2.32 -3.51 38.17
CA THR A 511 3.18 -4.70 38.31
C THR A 511 3.49 -5.01 39.77
N ASP A 512 3.65 -3.98 40.59
CA ASP A 512 4.02 -4.13 41.99
C ASP A 512 3.20 -3.18 42.87
N MET A 513 2.81 -3.68 44.04
CA MET A 513 2.19 -2.92 45.10
C MET A 513 3.02 -3.08 46.35
N VAL A 514 3.83 -2.07 46.69
CA VAL A 514 4.67 -2.10 47.88
C VAL A 514 3.99 -1.29 48.98
N SER A 515 3.31 -1.99 49.87
CA SER A 515 2.71 -1.40 51.07
C SER A 515 3.77 -0.91 52.04
N LEU A 516 3.55 0.26 52.63
CA LEU A 516 4.38 0.83 53.67
C LEU A 516 3.57 1.10 54.94
N ASN A 517 4.27 1.24 56.06
CA ASN A 517 3.68 1.55 57.37
C ASN A 517 2.59 0.56 57.82
N GLY A 518 2.60 -0.70 57.38
CA GLY A 518 1.60 -1.70 57.76
C GLY A 518 0.22 -1.53 57.10
N THR A 519 0.13 -0.75 56.02
CA THR A 519 -1.07 -0.66 55.17
C THR A 519 -1.27 -1.95 54.40
N ASP A 520 -2.51 -2.38 54.17
CA ASP A 520 -2.78 -3.50 53.27
C ASP A 520 -2.62 -3.08 51.80
N THR A 521 -2.18 -4.00 50.94
CA THR A 521 -1.99 -3.76 49.50
C THR A 521 -3.31 -3.45 48.79
N ASP A 522 -4.42 -4.06 49.20
CA ASP A 522 -5.73 -3.77 48.63
C ASP A 522 -6.22 -2.39 49.08
N ASP A 523 -5.92 -1.97 50.32
CA ASP A 523 -6.23 -0.62 50.79
C ASP A 523 -5.41 0.45 50.06
N LEU A 524 -4.12 0.20 49.81
CA LEU A 524 -3.27 1.06 48.98
C LEU A 524 -3.88 1.26 47.59
N LEU A 525 -4.23 0.16 46.92
CA LEU A 525 -4.79 0.19 45.58
C LEU A 525 -6.19 0.83 45.57
N ARG A 526 -7.02 0.55 46.57
CA ARG A 526 -8.38 1.09 46.71
C ARG A 526 -8.37 2.61 46.86
N ILE A 527 -7.51 3.16 47.71
CA ILE A 527 -7.38 4.61 47.90
C ILE A 527 -6.80 5.26 46.64
N ALA A 528 -5.79 4.64 46.03
CA ALA A 528 -5.20 5.16 44.79
C ALA A 528 -6.21 5.21 43.64
N ALA A 529 -6.93 4.11 43.40
CA ALA A 529 -7.95 4.03 42.35
C ALA A 529 -9.14 4.97 42.60
N ALA A 530 -9.54 5.18 43.85
CA ALA A 530 -10.60 6.13 44.20
C ALA A 530 -10.26 7.57 43.77
N VAL A 531 -9.00 7.98 43.92
CA VAL A 531 -8.54 9.29 43.43
C VAL A 531 -8.39 9.28 41.92
N GLU A 532 -7.69 8.27 41.38
CA GLU A 532 -7.32 8.19 39.96
C GLU A 532 -8.51 8.00 39.00
N GLN A 533 -9.67 7.52 39.46
CA GLN A 533 -10.89 7.44 38.63
C GLN A 533 -11.38 8.80 38.12
N GLN A 534 -10.92 9.90 38.71
CA GLN A 534 -11.22 11.26 38.28
C GLN A 534 -10.26 11.76 37.17
N SER A 535 -9.24 10.97 36.79
CA SER A 535 -8.17 11.34 35.86
C SER A 535 -8.20 10.49 34.58
N ASN A 536 -7.97 11.14 33.44
CA ASN A 536 -7.85 10.47 32.13
C ASN A 536 -6.40 10.08 31.80
N HIS A 537 -5.47 10.19 32.75
CA HIS A 537 -4.06 9.85 32.51
C HIS A 537 -3.88 8.33 32.31
N PRO A 538 -3.04 7.85 31.37
CA PRO A 538 -2.84 6.42 31.14
C PRO A 538 -2.45 5.60 32.38
N LEU A 539 -1.61 6.18 33.26
CA LEU A 539 -1.25 5.58 34.55
C LEU A 539 -2.45 5.49 35.51
N ALA A 540 -3.32 6.50 35.52
CA ALA A 540 -4.53 6.52 36.34
C ALA A 540 -5.48 5.39 35.95
N LEU A 541 -5.72 5.24 34.64
CA LEU A 541 -6.54 4.17 34.07
C LEU A 541 -6.00 2.78 34.43
N ALA A 542 -4.68 2.61 34.46
CA ALA A 542 -4.06 1.34 34.86
C ALA A 542 -4.31 1.00 36.35
N VAL A 543 -4.22 1.99 37.24
CA VAL A 543 -4.54 1.82 38.67
C VAL A 543 -6.02 1.48 38.87
N VAL A 544 -6.92 2.19 38.18
CA VAL A 544 -8.37 1.95 38.25
C VAL A 544 -8.73 0.55 37.74
N ARG A 545 -8.15 0.14 36.59
CA ARG A 545 -8.36 -1.19 36.03
C ARG A 545 -7.89 -2.29 36.98
N ALA A 546 -6.72 -2.15 37.59
CA ALA A 546 -6.21 -3.11 38.57
C ALA A 546 -7.14 -3.26 39.78
N ALA A 547 -7.76 -2.16 40.24
CA ALA A 547 -8.73 -2.20 41.34
C ALA A 547 -10.05 -2.88 40.93
N GLN A 548 -10.52 -2.63 39.70
CA GLN A 548 -11.72 -3.26 39.15
C GLN A 548 -11.53 -4.77 38.93
N GLU A 549 -10.38 -5.21 38.44
CA GLU A 549 -10.03 -6.63 38.25
C GLU A 549 -10.04 -7.41 39.58
N LYS A 550 -9.66 -6.74 40.68
CA LYS A 550 -9.77 -7.29 42.04
C LYS A 550 -11.17 -7.16 42.67
N GLY A 551 -12.11 -6.48 42.01
CA GLY A 551 -13.46 -6.26 42.53
C GLY A 551 -13.51 -5.37 43.77
N LEU A 552 -12.59 -4.41 43.89
CA LEU A 552 -12.53 -3.49 45.04
C LEU A 552 -13.63 -2.42 44.93
N ASP A 553 -14.30 -2.15 46.06
CA ASP A 553 -15.28 -1.07 46.17
C ASP A 553 -14.56 0.27 46.40
N LEU A 554 -14.72 1.21 45.45
CA LEU A 554 -13.98 2.46 45.43
C LEU A 554 -14.76 3.56 46.19
N PRO A 555 -14.21 4.11 47.29
CA PRO A 555 -14.86 5.22 47.98
C PRO A 555 -14.97 6.47 47.10
N PRO A 556 -15.95 7.34 47.32
CA PRO A 556 -16.05 8.60 46.61
C PRO A 556 -14.85 9.49 46.96
N ALA A 557 -14.19 10.01 45.93
CA ALA A 557 -13.14 11.00 46.04
C ALA A 557 -13.64 12.34 45.46
N ASN A 558 -13.22 13.46 46.07
CA ASN A 558 -13.64 14.79 45.66
C ASN A 558 -12.45 15.72 45.46
N GLY A 559 -12.62 16.72 44.59
CA GLY A 559 -11.68 17.83 44.45
C GLY A 559 -10.32 17.42 43.89
N LEU A 560 -10.30 16.61 42.81
CA LEU A 560 -9.06 16.30 42.09
C LEU A 560 -8.37 17.59 41.62
N GLU A 561 -7.15 17.79 42.07
CA GLU A 561 -6.23 18.84 41.63
C GLU A 561 -5.03 18.17 40.96
N ASN A 562 -4.80 18.50 39.68
CA ASN A 562 -3.68 17.97 38.93
C ASN A 562 -2.44 18.85 39.14
N VAL A 563 -1.36 18.27 39.66
CA VAL A 563 -0.08 18.95 39.88
C VAL A 563 0.84 18.62 38.70
N THR A 564 0.83 19.51 37.70
CA THR A 564 1.48 19.33 36.40
C THR A 564 2.89 18.72 36.51
N GLY A 565 3.09 17.58 35.85
CA GLY A 565 4.36 16.87 35.76
C GLY A 565 4.83 16.19 37.05
N ARG A 566 3.96 16.05 38.06
CA ARG A 566 4.33 15.51 39.39
C ARG A 566 3.36 14.49 39.94
N GLY A 567 2.06 14.71 39.78
CA GLY A 567 1.02 13.82 40.31
C GLY A 567 -0.31 14.53 40.52
N VAL A 568 -1.16 13.97 41.38
CA VAL A 568 -2.49 14.46 41.69
C VAL A 568 -2.71 14.57 43.19
N LYS A 569 -3.64 15.43 43.58
CA LYS A 569 -4.12 15.61 44.96
C LYS A 569 -5.64 15.52 44.95
N SER A 570 -6.23 14.86 45.94
CA SER A 570 -7.69 14.79 46.11
C SER A 570 -8.03 14.50 47.56
N GLU A 571 -9.31 14.35 47.89
CA GLU A 571 -9.77 13.96 49.21
C GLU A 571 -10.64 12.70 49.14
N VAL A 572 -10.33 11.72 49.99
CA VAL A 572 -11.11 10.47 50.14
C VAL A 572 -11.61 10.40 51.57
N GLY A 573 -12.93 10.35 51.77
CA GLY A 573 -13.52 10.32 53.11
C GLY A 573 -13.16 11.54 53.99
N GLY A 574 -12.90 12.71 53.38
CA GLY A 574 -12.50 13.93 54.06
C GLY A 574 -11.02 13.99 54.48
N LYS A 575 -10.20 13.02 54.08
CA LYS A 575 -8.75 13.02 54.30
C LYS A 575 -8.02 13.40 53.02
N PRO A 576 -6.94 14.21 53.10
CA PRO A 576 -6.17 14.59 51.94
C PRO A 576 -5.33 13.41 51.45
N VAL A 577 -5.40 13.12 50.15
CA VAL A 577 -4.64 12.07 49.47
C VAL A 577 -3.76 12.69 48.39
N LEU A 578 -2.49 12.28 48.34
CA LEU A 578 -1.53 12.68 47.32
C LEU A 578 -1.00 11.44 46.61
N ILE A 579 -0.95 11.49 45.29
CA ILE A 579 -0.43 10.40 44.45
C ILE A 579 0.52 10.99 43.42
N GLY A 580 1.76 10.51 43.38
CA GLY A 580 2.70 10.98 42.38
C GLY A 580 4.16 10.61 42.62
N SER A 581 5.03 11.29 41.88
CA SER A 581 6.49 11.16 42.01
C SER A 581 7.01 11.73 43.34
N LEU A 582 8.23 11.35 43.74
CA LEU A 582 8.88 11.90 44.95
C LEU A 582 8.98 13.44 44.93
N LYS A 583 9.02 14.08 43.75
CA LYS A 583 9.05 15.55 43.61
C LYS A 583 7.80 16.21 44.20
N LEU A 584 6.63 15.58 44.06
CA LEU A 584 5.37 16.08 44.63
C LEU A 584 5.50 16.26 46.15
N PHE A 585 6.07 15.26 46.81
CA PHE A 585 6.18 15.22 48.27
C PHE A 585 7.29 16.13 48.82
N ARG A 586 8.39 16.35 48.07
CA ARG A 586 9.47 17.28 48.47
C ARG A 586 8.99 18.73 48.55
N GLU A 587 8.05 19.11 47.70
CA GLU A 587 7.60 20.49 47.56
C GLU A 587 6.29 20.77 48.31
N THR A 588 5.62 19.73 48.81
CA THR A 588 4.42 19.86 49.63
C THR A 588 4.79 20.00 51.10
N ASN A 589 4.51 21.16 51.69
CA ASN A 589 4.78 21.43 53.11
C ASN A 589 4.10 20.40 54.02
N GLY A 590 4.86 19.81 54.96
CA GLY A 590 4.34 18.88 55.97
C GLY A 590 4.61 17.40 55.72
N HIS A 591 5.20 17.02 54.59
CA HIS A 591 5.62 15.64 54.33
C HIS A 591 7.13 15.48 54.53
N THR A 592 7.52 14.54 55.41
CA THR A 592 8.92 14.13 55.54
C THR A 592 9.09 12.86 54.72
N LEU A 593 9.99 12.85 53.75
CA LEU A 593 10.29 11.64 52.99
C LEU A 593 10.96 10.61 53.90
N GLU A 594 10.25 9.53 54.21
CA GLU A 594 10.80 8.37 54.90
C GLU A 594 11.85 7.69 54.00
N ASN A 595 12.98 7.27 54.57
CA ASN A 595 14.05 6.61 53.81
C ASN A 595 13.56 5.34 53.08
N ASP A 596 12.62 4.62 53.68
CA ASP A 596 12.06 3.38 53.11
C ASP A 596 11.27 3.64 51.83
N VAL A 597 10.56 4.78 51.74
CA VAL A 597 9.84 5.19 50.52
C VAL A 597 10.86 5.50 49.41
N VAL A 598 11.90 6.26 49.74
CA VAL A 598 12.94 6.66 48.78
C VAL A 598 13.67 5.43 48.23
N GLN A 599 14.11 4.52 49.11
CA GLN A 599 14.78 3.27 48.70
C GLN A 599 13.87 2.37 47.86
N THR A 600 12.58 2.30 48.20
CA THR A 600 11.60 1.51 47.43
C THR A 600 11.39 2.09 46.04
N VAL A 601 11.22 3.40 45.93
CA VAL A 601 11.08 4.09 44.65
C VAL A 601 12.34 3.92 43.81
N GLU A 602 13.53 4.19 44.36
CA GLU A 602 14.80 4.03 43.63
C GLU A 602 14.99 2.59 43.14
N ARG A 603 14.68 1.58 43.96
CA ARG A 603 14.75 0.17 43.53
C ARG A 603 13.82 -0.11 42.36
N LEU A 604 12.56 0.32 42.43
CA LEU A 604 11.57 0.05 41.39
C LEU A 604 11.84 0.84 40.10
N GLU A 605 12.32 2.09 40.21
CA GLU A 605 12.76 2.90 39.07
C GLU A 605 13.98 2.26 38.38
N ASN A 606 14.93 1.74 39.16
CA ASN A 606 16.06 0.96 38.64
C ASN A 606 15.65 -0.37 37.98
N GLU A 607 14.45 -0.88 38.28
CA GLU A 607 13.84 -2.04 37.61
C GLU A 607 13.04 -1.64 36.37
N GLY A 608 13.08 -0.37 35.95
CA GLY A 608 12.40 0.09 34.75
C GLY A 608 10.94 0.48 34.94
N LYS A 609 10.48 0.64 36.18
CA LYS A 609 9.06 0.85 36.48
C LYS A 609 8.80 2.32 36.77
N THR A 610 7.66 2.81 36.29
CA THR A 610 7.13 4.11 36.69
C THR A 610 6.52 3.97 38.08
N THR A 611 6.95 4.80 39.03
CA THR A 611 6.49 4.71 40.42
C THR A 611 5.51 5.82 40.78
N MET A 612 4.53 5.48 41.60
CA MET A 612 3.56 6.41 42.17
C MET A 612 3.50 6.17 43.67
N ALA A 613 4.08 7.09 44.45
CA ALA A 613 3.95 7.06 45.90
C ALA A 613 2.58 7.60 46.29
N VAL A 614 1.94 6.94 47.25
CA VAL A 614 0.58 7.25 47.72
C VAL A 614 0.66 7.64 49.20
N SER A 615 0.10 8.80 49.54
CA SER A 615 -0.07 9.23 50.94
C SER A 615 -1.52 9.58 51.24
N GLU A 616 -1.94 9.33 52.48
CA GLU A 616 -3.22 9.77 53.04
C GLU A 616 -2.93 10.46 54.38
N ASP A 617 -3.45 11.68 54.56
CA ASP A 617 -3.36 12.46 55.81
C ASP A 617 -1.94 12.57 56.38
N GLY A 618 -0.96 12.85 55.51
CA GLY A 618 0.44 12.99 55.92
C GLY A 618 1.25 11.69 55.92
N ARG A 619 0.60 10.52 55.93
CA ARG A 619 1.24 9.20 56.06
C ARG A 619 1.37 8.50 54.71
N PHE A 620 2.55 7.94 54.41
CA PHE A 620 2.75 7.11 53.22
C PHE A 620 2.07 5.75 53.40
N LEU A 621 1.14 5.43 52.49
CA LEU A 621 0.45 4.15 52.41
C LEU A 621 1.30 3.11 51.67
N GLY A 622 2.05 3.54 50.66
CA GLY A 622 2.88 2.67 49.84
C GLY A 622 3.28 3.28 48.51
N VAL A 623 3.87 2.45 47.66
CA VAL A 623 4.29 2.78 46.30
C VAL A 623 3.67 1.79 45.32
N LEU A 624 3.01 2.31 44.29
CA LEU A 624 2.56 1.54 43.15
C LEU A 624 3.63 1.61 42.05
N ALA A 625 3.96 0.48 41.46
CA ALA A 625 4.83 0.41 40.30
C ALA A 625 4.02 0.02 39.07
N LEU A 626 4.21 0.76 38.00
CA LEU A 626 3.55 0.55 36.72
C LEU A 626 4.60 0.35 35.65
N ALA A 627 4.36 -0.60 34.75
CA ALA A 627 5.19 -0.80 33.59
C ALA A 627 4.32 -1.00 32.35
N ASP A 628 4.85 -0.62 31.21
CA ASP A 628 4.30 -0.99 29.92
C ASP A 628 4.84 -2.38 29.56
N THR A 629 3.92 -3.34 29.36
CA THR A 629 4.29 -4.74 29.16
C THR A 629 4.73 -5.00 27.72
N PRO A 630 5.87 -5.68 27.49
CA PRO A 630 6.25 -6.16 26.16
C PRO A 630 5.15 -6.99 25.52
N ARG A 631 5.01 -6.90 24.20
CA ARG A 631 4.05 -7.72 23.45
C ARG A 631 4.40 -9.21 23.58
N PRO A 632 3.40 -10.10 23.58
CA PRO A 632 3.66 -11.52 23.52
C PRO A 632 4.45 -11.86 22.26
N ASN A 633 5.39 -12.80 22.37
CA ASN A 633 6.23 -13.29 21.27
C ASN A 633 7.12 -12.23 20.57
N VAL A 634 7.31 -11.05 21.17
CA VAL A 634 8.15 -9.99 20.58
C VAL A 634 9.59 -10.45 20.38
N LYS A 635 10.13 -11.21 21.32
CA LYS A 635 11.51 -11.71 21.28
C LYS A 635 11.73 -12.71 20.15
N GLU A 636 10.80 -13.64 19.99
CA GLU A 636 10.78 -14.62 18.91
C GLU A 636 10.66 -13.92 17.55
N THR A 637 9.83 -12.88 17.48
CA THR A 637 9.63 -12.05 16.28
C THR A 637 10.93 -11.34 15.89
N LEU A 638 11.59 -10.67 16.84
CA LEU A 638 12.86 -9.99 16.61
C LEU A 638 13.98 -10.97 16.23
N GLN A 639 14.03 -12.15 16.87
CA GLN A 639 14.99 -13.19 16.50
C GLN A 639 14.77 -13.70 15.07
N ALA A 640 13.52 -13.88 14.63
CA ALA A 640 13.21 -14.27 13.26
C ALA A 640 13.68 -13.22 12.23
N LEU A 641 13.63 -11.93 12.57
CA LEU A 641 14.18 -10.86 11.71
C LEU A 641 15.70 -10.95 11.56
N LEU A 642 16.40 -11.26 12.66
CA LEU A 642 17.85 -11.50 12.62
C LEU A 642 18.19 -12.71 11.73
N ASP A 643 17.43 -13.80 11.86
CA ASP A 643 17.61 -15.03 11.07
C ASP A 643 17.34 -14.80 9.57
N LEU A 644 16.45 -13.85 9.24
CA LEU A 644 16.18 -13.41 7.86
C LEU A 644 17.26 -12.49 7.29
N GLY A 645 18.23 -12.07 8.09
CA GLY A 645 19.38 -11.27 7.70
C GLY A 645 19.21 -9.77 7.91
N VAL A 646 18.34 -9.35 8.82
CA VAL A 646 18.41 -8.01 9.43
C VAL A 646 19.57 -8.02 10.42
N LYS A 647 20.58 -7.17 10.22
CA LYS A 647 21.83 -7.22 10.99
C LYS A 647 21.72 -6.47 12.32
N LYS A 648 20.90 -5.43 12.37
CA LYS A 648 20.77 -4.56 13.54
C LYS A 648 19.30 -4.21 13.79
N LEU A 649 18.87 -4.45 15.02
CA LEU A 649 17.57 -4.07 15.56
C LEU A 649 17.81 -2.99 16.62
N VAL A 650 17.27 -1.80 16.40
CA VAL A 650 17.51 -0.63 17.25
C VAL A 650 16.21 -0.21 17.93
N MET A 651 16.17 -0.12 19.25
CA MET A 651 15.04 0.49 19.94
C MET A 651 15.30 1.99 20.15
N LEU A 652 14.34 2.82 19.75
CA LEU A 652 14.33 4.27 19.99
C LEU A 652 13.27 4.57 21.04
N THR A 653 13.63 5.29 22.11
CA THR A 653 12.68 5.62 23.17
C THR A 653 13.03 6.92 23.88
N GLY A 654 12.01 7.60 24.40
CA GLY A 654 12.16 8.76 25.29
C GLY A 654 12.35 8.39 26.77
N ASP A 655 12.25 7.10 27.10
CA ASP A 655 12.51 6.59 28.45
C ASP A 655 13.96 6.80 28.88
N ASN A 656 14.18 6.76 30.19
CA ASN A 656 15.53 6.76 30.76
C ASN A 656 16.35 5.53 30.30
N ASP A 657 17.66 5.73 30.18
CA ASP A 657 18.61 4.74 29.64
C ASP A 657 18.58 3.39 30.37
N ASP A 658 18.46 3.37 31.69
CA ASP A 658 18.44 2.11 32.46
C ASP A 658 17.19 1.29 32.13
N VAL A 659 16.02 1.93 32.10
CA VAL A 659 14.74 1.33 31.72
C VAL A 659 14.79 0.78 30.30
N ALA A 660 15.26 1.61 29.37
CA ALA A 660 15.36 1.26 27.97
C ALA A 660 16.31 0.07 27.75
N ARG A 661 17.46 0.02 28.43
CA ARG A 661 18.39 -1.12 28.31
C ARG A 661 17.82 -2.41 28.88
N GLN A 662 17.06 -2.33 29.95
CA GLN A 662 16.40 -3.50 30.53
C GLN A 662 15.36 -4.07 29.58
N ILE A 663 14.43 -3.24 29.11
CA ILE A 663 13.41 -3.64 28.12
C ILE A 663 14.11 -4.16 26.86
N GLY A 664 15.15 -3.46 26.40
CA GLY A 664 15.91 -3.87 25.22
C GLY A 664 16.50 -5.28 25.31
N ARG A 665 17.00 -5.67 26.50
CA ARG A 665 17.48 -7.05 26.77
C ARG A 665 16.35 -8.07 26.83
N GLU A 666 15.19 -7.68 27.35
CA GLU A 666 14.01 -8.53 27.47
C GLU A 666 13.44 -8.87 26.08
N VAL A 667 13.23 -7.86 25.24
CA VAL A 667 12.71 -8.02 23.88
C VAL A 667 13.76 -8.54 22.91
N GLY A 668 15.05 -8.36 23.19
CA GLY A 668 16.15 -8.88 22.36
C GLY A 668 16.59 -7.97 21.20
N VAL A 669 16.49 -6.65 21.35
CA VAL A 669 17.09 -5.71 20.39
C VAL A 669 18.62 -5.71 20.52
N THR A 670 19.31 -5.36 19.43
CA THR A 670 20.78 -5.34 19.38
C THR A 670 21.39 -4.03 19.84
N ASP A 671 20.60 -2.94 19.80
CA ASP A 671 21.03 -1.59 20.14
C ASP A 671 19.86 -0.81 20.74
N VAL A 672 20.15 0.13 21.64
CA VAL A 672 19.16 0.93 22.37
C VAL A 672 19.62 2.38 22.38
N ARG A 673 18.77 3.28 21.88
CA ARG A 673 18.94 4.73 21.99
C ARG A 673 17.80 5.29 22.83
N ALA A 674 18.14 5.73 24.04
CA ALA A 674 17.22 6.19 25.06
C ALA A 674 17.26 7.71 25.24
N GLU A 675 16.38 8.25 26.07
CA GLU A 675 16.29 9.68 26.41
C GLU A 675 16.13 10.59 25.19
N LEU A 676 15.48 10.09 24.14
CA LEU A 676 15.27 10.82 22.89
C LEU A 676 13.99 11.66 22.94
N LEU A 677 14.14 12.95 22.65
CA LEU A 677 13.04 13.82 22.22
C LEU A 677 12.58 13.45 20.79
N PRO A 678 11.36 13.82 20.36
CA PRO A 678 10.88 13.51 19.00
C PRO A 678 11.85 13.94 17.88
N GLU A 679 12.44 15.13 17.97
CA GLU A 679 13.40 15.66 17.00
C GLU A 679 14.74 14.89 17.02
N GLN A 680 15.07 14.31 18.18
CA GLN A 680 16.27 13.49 18.36
C GLN A 680 16.06 12.08 17.81
N LYS A 681 14.83 11.54 17.83
CA LYS A 681 14.50 10.29 17.12
C LYS A 681 14.77 10.44 15.61
N LEU A 682 14.34 11.54 15.01
CA LEU A 682 14.62 11.87 13.60
C LEU A 682 16.12 11.93 13.30
N THR A 683 16.88 12.57 14.19
CA THR A 683 18.34 12.68 14.05
C THR A 683 18.99 11.29 14.14
N ALA A 684 18.56 10.45 15.08
CA ALA A 684 19.05 9.09 15.22
C ALA A 684 18.76 8.21 13.98
N ILE A 685 17.59 8.37 13.37
CA ILE A 685 17.21 7.70 12.12
C ILE A 685 18.16 8.13 10.98
N LYS A 686 18.40 9.43 10.82
CA LYS A 686 19.33 9.96 9.81
C LYS A 686 20.76 9.44 10.00
N GLU A 687 21.25 9.37 11.24
CA GLU A 687 22.56 8.80 11.56
C GLU A 687 22.65 7.32 11.19
N LEU A 688 21.64 6.53 11.55
CA LEU A 688 21.57 5.11 11.19
C LEU A 688 21.53 4.92 9.67
N GLN A 689 20.81 5.80 8.96
CA GLN A 689 20.73 5.79 7.51
C GLN A 689 22.08 6.13 6.85
N GLN A 690 22.81 7.11 7.40
CA GLN A 690 24.16 7.45 6.92
C GLN A 690 25.17 6.34 7.16
N GLU A 691 25.08 5.64 8.31
CA GLU A 691 26.02 4.58 8.68
C GLU A 691 25.74 3.27 7.93
N HIS A 692 24.47 2.93 7.72
CA HIS A 692 24.07 1.60 7.28
C HIS A 692 23.29 1.57 5.95
N GLY A 693 22.99 2.71 5.35
CA GLY A 693 22.17 2.82 4.14
C GLY A 693 20.68 2.73 4.46
N ASP A 694 19.93 1.94 3.69
CA ASP A 694 18.48 1.86 3.83
C ASP A 694 18.05 1.26 5.19
N ILE A 695 17.10 1.92 5.86
CA ILE A 695 16.57 1.52 7.17
C ILE A 695 15.04 1.46 7.17
N ALA A 696 14.48 0.58 8.00
CA ALA A 696 13.06 0.63 8.36
C ALA A 696 12.87 1.26 9.73
N MET A 697 11.75 1.94 9.93
CA MET A 697 11.26 2.35 11.24
C MET A 697 9.90 1.71 11.46
N ALA A 698 9.69 1.03 12.59
CA ALA A 698 8.40 0.50 13.01
C ALA A 698 7.86 1.32 14.19
N GLY A 699 6.59 1.74 14.13
CA GLY A 699 5.97 2.63 15.11
C GLY A 699 4.44 2.54 15.12
N ASP A 700 3.80 3.15 16.12
CA ASP A 700 2.33 3.24 16.22
C ASP A 700 1.71 4.32 15.32
N GLY A 701 2.56 5.20 14.75
CA GLY A 701 2.20 6.26 13.81
C GLY A 701 1.46 7.45 14.40
N VAL A 702 1.18 7.50 15.71
CA VAL A 702 0.58 8.68 16.36
C VAL A 702 1.68 9.66 16.77
N ASN A 703 2.73 9.15 17.43
CA ASN A 703 3.83 9.98 17.93
C ASN A 703 5.07 9.92 17.03
N ASP A 704 5.13 8.92 16.15
CA ASP A 704 6.31 8.60 15.34
C ASP A 704 6.10 8.84 13.84
N ALA A 705 5.02 9.50 13.42
CA ALA A 705 4.76 9.82 12.01
C ALA A 705 5.98 10.46 11.30
N PRO A 706 6.65 11.49 11.86
CA PRO A 706 7.85 12.05 11.22
C PRO A 706 9.00 11.05 11.09
N ALA A 707 9.16 10.16 12.07
CA ALA A 707 10.19 9.12 12.09
C ALA A 707 9.90 8.03 11.05
N LEU A 708 8.64 7.64 10.88
CA LEU A 708 8.19 6.72 9.84
C LEU A 708 8.41 7.30 8.44
N ALA A 709 8.05 8.57 8.21
CA ALA A 709 8.20 9.25 6.93
C ALA A 709 9.66 9.44 6.51
N THR A 710 10.57 9.63 7.47
CA THR A 710 12.01 9.83 7.20
C THR A 710 12.72 8.52 6.88
N ALA A 711 12.21 7.38 7.35
CA ALA A 711 12.82 6.09 7.10
C ALA A 711 12.72 5.69 5.62
N THR A 712 13.57 4.78 5.16
CA THR A 712 13.46 4.24 3.80
C THR A 712 12.22 3.38 3.62
N VAL A 713 11.78 2.75 4.71
CA VAL A 713 10.48 2.09 4.83
C VAL A 713 9.88 2.42 6.19
N GLY A 714 8.78 3.18 6.21
CA GLY A 714 7.95 3.39 7.40
C GLY A 714 6.97 2.23 7.60
N ILE A 715 6.99 1.58 8.77
CA ILE A 715 6.12 0.46 9.12
C ILE A 715 5.18 0.88 10.26
N ALA A 716 3.89 1.03 9.97
CA ALA A 716 2.88 1.31 10.99
C ALA A 716 2.34 0.02 11.60
N MET A 717 2.24 0.04 12.92
CA MET A 717 1.48 -0.93 13.71
C MET A 717 -0.01 -0.58 13.65
N GLY A 718 -0.84 -1.59 13.36
CA GLY A 718 -2.29 -1.45 13.41
C GLY A 718 -2.89 -0.73 12.20
N GLY A 719 -3.25 -1.49 11.17
CA GLY A 719 -4.06 -0.97 10.05
C GLY A 719 -5.49 -0.52 10.41
N ALA A 720 -5.84 -0.53 11.71
CA ALA A 720 -7.03 0.07 12.29
C ALA A 720 -6.73 1.26 13.23
N GLY A 721 -5.45 1.47 13.58
CA GLY A 721 -4.95 2.65 14.30
C GLY A 721 -5.11 3.92 13.47
N THR A 722 -5.01 5.08 14.12
CA THR A 722 -5.44 6.40 13.65
C THR A 722 -5.19 6.64 12.15
N ALA A 723 -6.13 7.33 11.49
CA ALA A 723 -6.08 7.62 10.06
C ALA A 723 -4.71 8.14 9.58
N VAL A 724 -4.01 8.87 10.45
CA VAL A 724 -2.67 9.43 10.28
C VAL A 724 -1.60 8.35 10.10
N ALA A 725 -1.60 7.29 10.91
CA ALA A 725 -0.58 6.23 10.86
C ALA A 725 -0.61 5.46 9.52
N LEU A 726 -1.81 5.18 9.01
CA LEU A 726 -2.00 4.58 7.69
C LEU A 726 -1.59 5.53 6.56
N GLU A 727 -1.78 6.82 6.73
CA GLU A 727 -1.44 7.83 5.72
C GLU A 727 0.08 8.02 5.61
N THR A 728 0.80 7.99 6.74
CA THR A 728 2.25 8.21 6.77
C THR A 728 3.09 6.95 6.47
N ALA A 729 2.58 5.74 6.72
CA ALA A 729 3.39 4.53 6.61
C ALA A 729 3.41 3.90 5.21
N ASP A 730 4.56 3.36 4.81
CA ASP A 730 4.79 2.64 3.56
C ASP A 730 4.27 1.19 3.61
N VAL A 731 4.34 0.61 4.81
CA VAL A 731 3.90 -0.73 5.14
C VAL A 731 3.01 -0.65 6.38
N ALA A 732 1.86 -1.30 6.36
CA ALA A 732 0.97 -1.38 7.52
C ALA A 732 0.73 -2.84 7.93
N LEU A 733 0.89 -3.13 9.22
CA LEU A 733 0.58 -4.43 9.81
C LEU A 733 -0.86 -4.42 10.32
N MET A 734 -1.71 -5.29 9.75
CA MET A 734 -3.10 -5.40 10.16
C MET A 734 -3.19 -6.01 11.57
N ALA A 735 -4.25 -5.66 12.32
CA ALA A 735 -4.52 -6.18 13.67
C ALA A 735 -3.49 -5.85 14.76
N ASP A 736 -2.59 -4.90 14.53
CA ASP A 736 -1.57 -4.51 15.51
C ASP A 736 -0.64 -5.69 15.91
N ASP A 737 -0.41 -6.60 14.95
CA ASP A 737 0.36 -7.82 15.13
C ASP A 737 1.78 -7.69 14.55
N LEU A 738 2.75 -7.48 15.45
CA LEU A 738 4.17 -7.36 15.09
C LEU A 738 4.73 -8.68 14.53
N SER A 739 4.09 -9.83 14.84
CA SER A 739 4.56 -11.16 14.39
C SER A 739 4.49 -11.35 12.88
N LYS A 740 3.77 -10.47 12.16
CA LYS A 740 3.72 -10.43 10.68
C LYS A 740 4.98 -9.86 10.05
N LEU A 741 5.80 -9.14 10.82
CA LEU A 741 6.95 -8.42 10.29
C LEU A 741 8.04 -9.36 9.69
N PRO A 742 8.40 -10.49 10.32
CA PRO A 742 9.23 -11.52 9.69
C PRO A 742 8.68 -12.02 8.35
N PHE A 743 7.37 -12.29 8.27
CA PHE A 743 6.74 -12.70 7.03
C PHE A 743 6.88 -11.62 5.94
N ALA A 744 6.63 -10.35 6.27
CA ALA A 744 6.76 -9.23 5.34
C ALA A 744 8.20 -9.10 4.79
N VAL A 745 9.19 -9.10 5.68
CA VAL A 745 10.62 -9.02 5.30
C VAL A 745 11.04 -10.23 4.49
N GLY A 746 10.60 -11.43 4.87
CA GLY A 746 10.89 -12.68 4.17
C GLY A 746 10.30 -12.71 2.76
N LEU A 747 9.05 -12.27 2.61
CA LEU A 747 8.37 -12.15 1.33
C LEU A 747 9.07 -11.12 0.43
N SER A 748 9.38 -9.94 0.94
CA SER A 748 10.11 -8.91 0.20
C SER A 748 11.49 -9.39 -0.28
N ARG A 749 12.23 -10.13 0.56
CA ARG A 749 13.51 -10.76 0.18
C ARG A 749 13.32 -11.83 -0.91
N ALA A 750 12.28 -12.65 -0.79
CA ALA A 750 11.94 -13.64 -1.81
C ALA A 750 11.58 -12.97 -3.14
N THR A 751 10.81 -11.88 -3.11
CA THR A 751 10.47 -11.08 -4.29
C THR A 751 11.71 -10.51 -4.96
N ARG A 752 12.62 -9.88 -4.22
CA ARG A 752 13.91 -9.41 -4.78
C ARG A 752 14.73 -10.53 -5.41
N SER A 753 14.74 -11.72 -4.79
CA SER A 753 15.43 -12.89 -5.34
C SER A 753 14.81 -13.36 -6.67
N VAL A 754 13.47 -13.41 -6.74
CA VAL A 754 12.72 -13.72 -7.96
C VAL A 754 13.01 -12.70 -9.05
N ILE A 755 12.94 -11.39 -8.75
CA ILE A 755 13.25 -10.32 -9.69
C ILE A 755 14.66 -10.50 -10.25
N ARG A 756 15.66 -10.74 -9.38
CA ARG A 756 17.05 -10.98 -9.83
C ARG A 756 17.15 -12.21 -10.73
N GLN A 757 16.46 -13.30 -10.41
CA GLN A 757 16.41 -14.50 -11.26
C GLN A 757 15.80 -14.18 -12.62
N ASN A 758 14.69 -13.44 -12.65
CA ASN A 758 14.00 -13.05 -13.87
C ASN A 758 14.90 -12.16 -14.75
N LEU A 759 15.63 -11.21 -14.16
CA LEU A 759 16.61 -10.40 -14.87
C LEU A 759 17.75 -11.25 -15.46
N ILE A 760 18.30 -12.18 -14.68
CA ILE A 760 19.38 -13.08 -15.15
C ILE A 760 18.89 -13.97 -16.30
N ILE A 761 17.70 -14.55 -16.17
CA ILE A 761 17.10 -15.41 -17.21
C ILE A 761 16.86 -14.59 -18.47
N SER A 762 16.20 -13.44 -18.35
CA SER A 762 15.84 -12.59 -19.50
C SER A 762 17.08 -12.08 -20.24
N LEU A 763 18.03 -11.46 -19.53
CA LEU A 763 19.25 -10.94 -20.14
C LEU A 763 20.16 -12.06 -20.65
N GLY A 764 20.21 -13.19 -19.94
CA GLY A 764 20.98 -14.37 -20.36
C GLY A 764 20.48 -14.96 -21.67
N ILE A 765 19.15 -15.09 -21.83
CA ILE A 765 18.54 -15.62 -23.05
C ILE A 765 18.65 -14.61 -24.20
N ILE A 766 18.43 -13.32 -23.97
CA ILE A 766 18.66 -12.28 -24.99
C ILE A 766 20.11 -12.31 -25.47
N GLY A 767 21.09 -12.35 -24.55
CA GLY A 767 22.50 -12.42 -24.90
C GLY A 767 22.87 -13.67 -25.70
N LEU A 768 22.36 -14.83 -25.27
CA LEU A 768 22.54 -16.11 -25.98
C LEU A 768 21.93 -16.06 -27.38
N LEU A 769 20.70 -15.57 -27.51
CA LEU A 769 19.98 -15.49 -28.78
C LEU A 769 20.64 -14.51 -29.74
N ILE A 770 21.09 -13.33 -29.29
CA ILE A 770 21.82 -12.38 -30.15
C ILE A 770 23.10 -13.03 -30.71
N VAL A 771 23.91 -13.67 -29.87
CA VAL A 771 25.16 -14.32 -30.30
C VAL A 771 24.88 -15.45 -31.28
N THR A 772 23.95 -16.35 -30.94
CA THR A 772 23.62 -17.50 -31.80
C THR A 772 22.95 -17.10 -33.11
N SER A 773 22.15 -16.02 -33.11
CA SER A 773 21.50 -15.46 -34.30
C SER A 773 22.52 -14.84 -35.26
N VAL A 774 23.47 -14.06 -34.75
CA VAL A 774 24.53 -13.47 -35.57
C VAL A 774 25.43 -14.56 -36.17
N LEU A 775 25.74 -15.61 -35.40
CA LEU A 775 26.53 -16.75 -35.87
C LEU A 775 25.74 -17.68 -36.82
N GLY A 776 24.41 -17.59 -36.86
CA GLY A 776 23.55 -18.45 -37.68
C GLY A 776 23.42 -19.88 -37.15
N VAL A 777 23.50 -20.05 -35.83
CA VAL A 777 23.38 -21.36 -35.16
C VAL A 777 21.92 -21.75 -34.93
N VAL A 778 21.04 -20.76 -34.80
CA VAL A 778 19.61 -20.92 -34.49
C VAL A 778 18.80 -20.32 -35.63
N ASP A 779 17.72 -21.00 -36.00
CA ASP A 779 16.71 -20.57 -36.98
C ASP A 779 15.64 -19.69 -36.34
N LEU A 780 14.78 -19.05 -37.14
CA LEU A 780 13.75 -18.15 -36.63
C LEU A 780 12.82 -18.87 -35.64
N SER A 781 12.39 -20.08 -35.99
CA SER A 781 11.53 -20.91 -35.15
C SER A 781 12.16 -21.26 -33.80
N GLY A 782 13.44 -21.65 -33.79
CA GLY A 782 14.18 -21.93 -32.55
C GLY A 782 14.39 -20.70 -31.68
N ALA A 783 14.64 -19.54 -32.29
CA ALA A 783 14.78 -18.28 -31.57
C ALA A 783 13.48 -17.87 -30.88
N VAL A 784 12.34 -17.99 -31.58
CA VAL A 784 11.01 -17.72 -31.01
C VAL A 784 10.72 -18.64 -29.83
N VAL A 785 10.94 -19.95 -29.96
CA VAL A 785 10.66 -20.90 -28.87
C VAL A 785 11.47 -20.58 -27.62
N LEU A 786 12.76 -20.26 -27.78
CA LEU A 786 13.62 -19.88 -26.66
C LEU A 786 13.22 -18.52 -26.07
N HIS A 787 12.84 -17.57 -26.91
CA HIS A 787 12.39 -16.24 -26.49
C HIS A 787 11.06 -16.31 -25.71
N GLU A 788 10.00 -16.86 -26.30
CA GLU A 788 8.69 -16.99 -25.66
C GLU A 788 8.71 -17.94 -24.46
N GLY A 789 9.48 -19.03 -24.57
CA GLY A 789 9.71 -19.94 -23.45
C GLY A 789 10.31 -19.23 -22.25
N SER A 790 11.23 -18.28 -22.48
CA SER A 790 11.82 -17.47 -21.40
C SER A 790 10.80 -16.57 -20.70
N THR A 791 9.90 -15.94 -21.46
CA THR A 791 8.82 -15.10 -20.94
C THR A 791 7.91 -15.91 -20.02
N ILE A 792 7.46 -17.09 -20.47
CA ILE A 792 6.64 -18.00 -19.67
C ILE A 792 7.36 -18.44 -18.39
N ILE A 793 8.64 -18.81 -18.48
CA ILE A 793 9.44 -19.21 -17.31
C ILE A 793 9.49 -18.07 -16.28
N VAL A 794 9.74 -16.84 -16.73
CA VAL A 794 9.84 -15.65 -15.89
C VAL A 794 8.50 -15.33 -15.21
N VAL A 795 7.38 -15.42 -15.94
CA VAL A 795 6.03 -15.23 -15.40
C VAL A 795 5.69 -16.30 -14.37
N LEU A 796 5.93 -17.58 -14.66
CA LEU A 796 5.70 -18.67 -13.71
C LEU A 796 6.59 -18.53 -12.46
N ASN A 797 7.82 -18.06 -12.64
CA ASN A 797 8.75 -17.80 -11.54
C ASN A 797 8.27 -16.64 -10.65
N ALA A 798 7.65 -15.61 -11.23
CA ALA A 798 6.98 -14.55 -10.48
C ALA A 798 5.78 -15.09 -9.67
N LEU A 799 4.89 -15.85 -10.32
CA LEU A 799 3.67 -16.39 -9.68
C LEU A 799 3.96 -17.35 -8.51
N ARG A 800 5.16 -17.92 -8.42
CA ARG A 800 5.53 -18.76 -7.26
C ARG A 800 5.46 -17.98 -5.94
N LEU A 801 5.56 -16.64 -5.97
CA LEU A 801 5.41 -15.77 -4.80
C LEU A 801 4.01 -15.85 -4.19
N LEU A 802 2.95 -16.12 -4.96
CA LEU A 802 1.59 -16.32 -4.46
C LEU A 802 1.45 -17.57 -3.55
N ARG A 803 2.46 -18.45 -3.57
CA ARG A 803 2.54 -19.63 -2.71
C ARG A 803 3.54 -19.47 -1.57
N TYR A 804 4.14 -18.28 -1.43
CA TYR A 804 5.08 -18.00 -0.35
C TYR A 804 4.36 -18.14 1.00
N ARG A 805 4.94 -18.96 1.88
CA ARG A 805 4.48 -19.18 3.25
C ARG A 805 5.69 -19.08 4.16
N ASP A 806 5.50 -18.44 5.30
CA ASP A 806 6.56 -18.36 6.29
C ASP A 806 6.92 -19.77 6.79
N LYS A 807 8.22 -20.03 6.93
CA LYS A 807 8.75 -21.28 7.47
C LYS A 807 8.74 -21.29 9.00
N SER A 808 8.63 -20.12 9.64
CA SER A 808 8.57 -19.96 11.10
C SER A 808 7.29 -20.54 11.71
N VAL A 809 6.15 -20.44 11.01
CA VAL A 809 4.81 -20.90 11.44
C VAL A 809 4.65 -22.44 11.42
N ARG A 810 5.72 -23.18 11.06
CA ARG A 810 5.71 -24.65 10.98
C ARG A 810 6.19 -25.36 12.24
N ARG A 811 6.41 -24.65 13.34
CA ARG A 811 6.85 -25.22 14.62
C ARG A 811 5.81 -25.07 15.71
#